data_AF-A0A5R8KA81-F1
#
_entry.id   AF-A0A5R8KA81-F1
#
_cell.length_a   1.000
_cell.length_b   1.000
_cell.length_c   1.000
_cell.angle_alpha   90.00
_cell.angle_beta   90.00
_cell.angle_gamma   90.00
#
_symmetry.space_group_name_H-M   'P 1'
#
loop_
_entity.id
_entity.type
_entity.pdbx_description
1 polymer ?
#
loop_
_entity_poly.entity_id
_entity_poly.type
_entity_poly.pdbx_seq_one_letter_code
_entity_poly.pdbx_strand_id
1 'polypeptide(L)'
;MRKSPASSRKIQYDSTTAFTYSDIFHVLRDKAWLIVLCLLVAAFIVAAMLVRSVPLYQSRVVVQVEQSETKVLDSVQEVNPQDLRMNDLLATIMENLKNRDLLLRVVRRAELGKDMTFPEVRDYIMTEPELVDALESEIDITIRKGTRLIEVSVEDQVPERAQKIAGMLIEESIGQNIESRANAGTLANEFLAAESKRLAKALADSELALQNYKDERQAVSLEEKQNIVTEKLRDLNVRLTQSKTDRIRLENDREQVKTAGNDLYKLLSIPSIANQRAVAELRSQISLAESEMANLSQRYRPKHPRFIQMQDRLKDLQRSQLENIALAAEGMENAYNSALATEQKVAQGLAEQERLALDLGKIAIEYNALARDVESNQALYASVQKRLKETDITRTIEFAPWRVVETPQVAEDPSKPRKMRTWLIGLGVGLVFGLALAFGIHAFDDTLRTVDQAEAATDVPVIAALPQSSKFKSPAHSLVMVKDPNSPIAESFRILRSSLELMEDHDKDEVVLFTSSIPSEGKSFCSANYAISSANLGKRTLLIDADLRRPMVNELFFKGRVSVGLADVLQGKVTLEEALHVSNTENLFILSAGTEIRNPAELLASPALAEFFDSLKGKFDRVVLDTAPIHAVSDTLHMVSFCKFVCLVARCSKTPRKAVIRAAQMLEEAGKAPSGIILNMLPARRNSGLYYHYYSGSYGKPVYGKPVAS
;
A
#
# COMPACT_ATOMS: atom_id res chain seq x y z
N MET A 1 35.37 -10.40 -72.27
CA MET A 1 35.80 -10.23 -70.86
C MET A 1 35.87 -8.75 -70.50
N ARG A 2 34.87 -8.22 -69.78
CA ARG A 2 35.00 -7.32 -68.62
C ARG A 2 33.60 -7.05 -68.09
N LYS A 3 33.46 -7.24 -66.78
CA LYS A 3 32.24 -7.48 -66.02
C LYS A 3 31.41 -6.19 -65.83
N SER A 4 30.10 -6.32 -65.97
CA SER A 4 29.11 -5.37 -65.44
C SER A 4 29.06 -5.50 -63.90
N PRO A 5 28.99 -4.40 -63.13
CA PRO A 5 28.90 -4.49 -61.69
C PRO A 5 27.45 -4.79 -61.28
N ALA A 6 27.17 -6.07 -60.99
CA ALA A 6 26.00 -6.44 -60.20
C ALA A 6 26.20 -5.91 -58.78
N SER A 7 25.56 -4.78 -58.45
CA SER A 7 25.45 -4.33 -57.06
C SER A 7 24.45 -5.23 -56.34
N SER A 8 24.95 -6.23 -55.63
CA SER A 8 24.20 -7.04 -54.68
C SER A 8 23.80 -6.18 -53.47
N ARG A 9 22.72 -5.41 -53.60
CA ARG A 9 21.97 -4.93 -52.43
C ARG A 9 21.20 -6.12 -51.86
N LYS A 10 21.87 -6.93 -51.02
CA LYS A 10 21.16 -7.74 -50.03
C LYS A 10 20.51 -6.76 -49.05
N ILE A 11 19.26 -6.40 -49.29
CA ILE A 11 18.42 -5.81 -48.25
C ILE A 11 18.17 -6.95 -47.26
N GLN A 12 18.94 -6.94 -46.19
CA GLN A 12 18.74 -7.80 -45.03
C GLN A 12 17.43 -7.33 -44.38
N TYR A 13 16.31 -7.95 -44.76
CA TYR A 13 15.03 -7.76 -44.09
C TYR A 13 15.15 -8.35 -42.68
N ASP A 14 15.36 -7.45 -41.73
CA ASP A 14 15.35 -7.76 -40.31
C ASP A 14 13.99 -8.35 -39.95
N SER A 15 13.99 -9.61 -39.50
CA SER A 15 12.80 -10.39 -39.21
C SER A 15 12.15 -10.00 -37.87
N THR A 16 12.18 -8.72 -37.51
CA THR A 16 11.37 -8.19 -36.44
C THR A 16 9.99 -7.88 -37.01
N THR A 17 9.12 -8.88 -36.99
CA THR A 17 7.69 -8.75 -37.24
C THR A 17 7.09 -7.80 -36.20
N ALA A 18 7.19 -6.49 -36.45
CA ALA A 18 6.34 -5.52 -35.77
C ALA A 18 4.91 -5.82 -36.22
N PHE A 19 4.09 -6.42 -35.35
CA PHE A 19 2.68 -6.60 -35.60
C PHE A 19 2.06 -5.25 -35.95
N THR A 20 1.60 -5.10 -37.19
CA THR A 20 0.90 -3.87 -37.59
C THR A 20 -0.49 -3.90 -36.95
N TYR A 21 -1.07 -2.74 -36.61
CA TYR A 21 -2.43 -2.66 -36.06
C TYR A 21 -3.49 -3.38 -36.93
N SER A 22 -3.27 -3.44 -38.25
CA SER A 22 -4.08 -4.22 -39.18
C SER A 22 -4.02 -5.72 -38.92
N ASP A 23 -2.85 -6.26 -38.57
CA ASP A 23 -2.64 -7.68 -38.34
C ASP A 23 -3.35 -8.13 -37.06
N ILE A 24 -3.25 -7.33 -36.00
CA ILE A 24 -3.96 -7.55 -34.73
C ILE A 24 -5.48 -7.63 -34.98
N PHE A 25 -6.04 -6.69 -35.76
CA PHE A 25 -7.46 -6.69 -36.08
C PHE A 25 -7.88 -7.91 -36.91
N HIS A 26 -7.06 -8.35 -37.85
CA HIS A 26 -7.32 -9.54 -38.65
C HIS A 26 -7.29 -10.82 -37.83
N VAL A 27 -6.33 -10.98 -36.93
CA VAL A 27 -6.24 -12.12 -36.01
C VAL A 27 -7.46 -12.20 -35.12
N LEU A 28 -7.81 -11.08 -34.47
CA LEU A 28 -8.96 -11.01 -33.56
C LEU A 28 -10.26 -11.38 -34.27
N ARG A 29 -10.46 -10.92 -35.51
CA ARG A 29 -11.68 -11.23 -36.26
C ARG A 29 -11.72 -12.67 -36.77
N ASP A 30 -10.67 -13.16 -37.40
CA ASP A 30 -10.68 -14.51 -37.99
C ASP A 30 -10.67 -15.62 -36.94
N LYS A 31 -10.14 -15.33 -35.73
CA LYS A 31 -10.09 -16.25 -34.59
C LYS A 31 -11.05 -15.85 -33.46
N ALA A 32 -11.99 -14.93 -33.70
CA ALA A 32 -12.99 -14.50 -32.73
C ALA A 32 -13.77 -15.68 -32.12
N TRP A 33 -14.06 -16.69 -32.94
CA TRP A 33 -14.75 -17.90 -32.50
C TRP A 33 -13.97 -18.71 -31.46
N LEU A 34 -12.63 -18.71 -31.50
CA LEU A 34 -11.79 -19.36 -30.48
C LEU A 34 -11.84 -18.59 -29.16
N ILE A 35 -11.80 -17.26 -29.23
CA ILE A 35 -11.92 -16.40 -28.05
C ILE A 35 -13.28 -16.62 -27.39
N VAL A 36 -14.36 -16.65 -28.18
CA VAL A 36 -15.72 -16.93 -27.70
C VAL A 36 -15.81 -18.35 -27.10
N LEU A 37 -15.21 -19.36 -27.74
CA LEU A 37 -15.17 -20.72 -27.21
C LEU A 37 -14.46 -20.79 -25.86
N CYS A 38 -13.29 -20.15 -25.73
CA CYS A 38 -12.54 -20.09 -24.45
C CYS A 38 -13.35 -19.37 -23.36
N LEU A 39 -14.05 -18.28 -23.71
CA LEU A 39 -14.94 -17.58 -22.78
C LEU A 39 -16.12 -18.45 -22.35
N LEU A 40 -16.73 -19.21 -23.25
CA LEU A 40 -17.82 -20.14 -22.93
C LEU A 40 -17.34 -21.28 -22.02
N VAL A 41 -16.15 -21.84 -22.28
CA VAL A 41 -15.56 -22.87 -21.42
C VAL A 41 -15.23 -22.31 -20.03
N ALA A 42 -14.62 -21.12 -19.95
CA ALA A 42 -14.35 -20.46 -18.68
C ALA A 42 -15.64 -20.15 -17.91
N ALA A 43 -16.68 -19.68 -18.62
CA ALA A 43 -18.00 -19.44 -18.04
C ALA A 43 -18.64 -20.71 -17.50
N PHE A 44 -18.53 -21.83 -18.23
CA PHE A 44 -19.03 -23.13 -17.79
C PHE A 44 -18.29 -23.63 -16.54
N ILE A 45 -16.97 -23.49 -16.49
CA ILE A 45 -16.15 -23.87 -15.32
C ILE A 45 -16.54 -23.01 -14.10
N VAL A 46 -16.66 -21.70 -14.26
CA VAL A 46 -17.09 -20.80 -13.19
C VAL A 46 -18.50 -21.15 -12.71
N ALA A 47 -19.43 -21.41 -13.62
CA ALA A 47 -20.79 -21.83 -13.27
C ALA A 47 -20.78 -23.15 -12.49
N ALA A 48 -20.01 -24.15 -12.93
CA ALA A 48 -19.87 -25.43 -12.24
C ALA A 48 -19.26 -25.26 -10.84
N MET A 49 -18.23 -24.42 -10.69
CA MET A 49 -17.63 -24.09 -9.40
C MET A 49 -18.62 -23.39 -8.46
N LEU A 50 -19.39 -22.42 -8.96
CA LEU A 50 -20.38 -21.68 -8.16
C LEU A 50 -21.56 -22.55 -7.72
N VAL A 51 -21.94 -23.56 -8.51
CA VAL A 51 -22.97 -24.54 -8.14
C VAL A 51 -22.47 -25.50 -7.06
N ARG A 52 -21.17 -25.84 -7.08
CA ARG A 52 -20.56 -26.77 -6.10
C ARG A 52 -20.12 -26.09 -4.81
N SER A 53 -19.91 -24.78 -4.82
CA SER A 53 -19.49 -24.02 -3.64
C SER A 53 -20.64 -23.86 -2.66
N VAL A 54 -20.40 -24.21 -1.39
CA VAL A 54 -21.34 -23.97 -0.30
C VAL A 54 -21.37 -22.47 0.00
N PRO A 55 -22.56 -21.83 0.09
CA PRO A 55 -22.66 -20.43 0.46
C PRO A 55 -22.27 -20.23 1.93
N LEU A 56 -21.41 -19.24 2.19
CA LEU A 56 -21.07 -18.81 3.55
C LEU A 56 -21.68 -17.45 3.83
N TYR A 57 -22.41 -17.36 4.94
CA TYR A 57 -23.06 -16.18 5.46
C TYR A 57 -22.18 -15.57 6.56
N GLN A 58 -22.04 -14.25 6.56
CA GLN A 58 -21.20 -13.54 7.51
C GLN A 58 -22.07 -12.70 8.44
N SER A 59 -22.02 -12.93 9.74
CA SER A 59 -22.61 -12.03 10.74
C SER A 59 -21.53 -11.19 11.41
N ARG A 60 -21.84 -9.93 11.72
CA ARG A 60 -20.86 -8.96 12.25
C ARG A 60 -21.36 -8.31 13.52
N VAL A 61 -20.47 -8.14 14.48
CA VAL A 61 -20.70 -7.41 15.73
C VAL A 61 -19.62 -6.36 15.88
N VAL A 62 -20.03 -5.13 16.20
CA VAL A 62 -19.10 -4.03 16.45
C VAL A 62 -19.19 -3.63 17.90
N VAL A 63 -18.07 -3.69 18.60
CA VAL A 63 -17.95 -3.35 20.01
C VAL A 63 -17.00 -2.18 20.17
N GLN A 64 -17.41 -1.18 20.94
CA GLN A 64 -16.57 -0.06 21.34
C GLN A 64 -15.93 -0.36 22.69
N VAL A 65 -14.61 -0.25 22.76
CA VAL A 65 -13.87 -0.34 24.02
C VAL A 65 -13.81 1.05 24.66
N GLU A 66 -14.49 1.23 25.78
CA GLU A 66 -14.39 2.45 26.58
C GLU A 66 -13.16 2.37 27.49
N GLN A 67 -12.31 3.40 27.41
CA GLN A 67 -11.29 3.59 28.43
C GLN A 67 -11.95 4.28 29.63
N SER A 68 -11.99 3.58 30.76
CA SER A 68 -12.20 4.24 32.04
C SER A 68 -10.98 5.12 32.28
N GLU A 69 -11.09 6.43 32.01
CA GLU A 69 -10.11 7.41 32.45
C GLU A 69 -10.01 7.30 33.98
N THR A 70 -9.06 6.53 34.46
CA THR A 70 -8.66 6.61 35.85
C THR A 70 -7.96 7.96 35.95
N LYS A 71 -8.71 8.98 36.36
CA LYS A 71 -8.20 10.33 36.65
C LYS A 71 -7.18 10.20 37.79
N VAL A 72 -5.94 9.86 37.44
CA VAL A 72 -4.79 9.98 38.31
C VAL A 72 -4.39 11.45 38.26
N LEU A 73 -4.33 12.08 39.42
CA LEU A 73 -4.11 13.52 39.59
C LEU A 73 -2.99 14.06 38.69
N ASP A 74 -3.30 15.16 38.00
CA ASP A 74 -2.38 15.96 37.18
C ASP A 74 -1.15 16.38 37.98
N SER A 75 -0.01 15.74 37.70
CA SER A 75 1.31 16.32 38.03
C SER A 75 2.46 15.68 37.25
N VAL A 76 2.29 15.25 36.00
CA VAL A 76 3.40 15.14 35.05
C VAL A 76 2.88 15.40 33.64
N GLN A 77 3.35 16.48 33.03
CA GLN A 77 3.16 16.78 31.62
C GLN A 77 4.11 15.85 30.83
N GLU A 78 3.69 14.62 30.58
CA GLU A 78 4.40 13.73 29.65
C GLU A 78 3.82 13.86 28.25
N VAL A 79 4.72 14.19 27.32
CA VAL A 79 4.49 14.30 25.89
C VAL A 79 3.97 12.98 25.34
N ASN A 80 2.75 13.04 24.82
CA ASN A 80 1.94 12.06 24.08
C ASN A 80 2.62 10.74 23.63
N PRO A 81 2.43 9.63 24.37
CA PRO A 81 2.54 8.26 23.88
C PRO A 81 1.17 7.54 23.90
N GLN A 82 0.06 8.25 23.70
CA GLN A 82 -1.29 7.67 23.87
C GLN A 82 -1.72 6.76 22.71
N ASP A 83 -1.26 7.01 21.48
CA ASP A 83 -1.69 6.23 20.30
C ASP A 83 -1.01 4.85 20.21
N LEU A 84 0.27 4.73 20.60
CA LEU A 84 0.98 3.44 20.61
C LEU A 84 0.41 2.49 21.67
N ARG A 85 0.13 2.98 22.88
CA ARG A 85 -0.48 2.18 23.95
C ARG A 85 -1.92 1.76 23.63
N MET A 86 -2.65 2.56 22.84
CA MET A 86 -4.02 2.24 22.42
C MET A 86 -4.06 1.01 21.50
N ASN A 87 -3.19 0.97 20.49
CA ASN A 87 -3.14 -0.16 19.56
C ASN A 87 -2.69 -1.45 20.27
N ASP A 88 -1.74 -1.37 21.18
CA ASP A 88 -1.28 -2.52 21.97
C ASP A 88 -2.38 -3.05 22.90
N LEU A 89 -3.18 -2.16 23.50
CA LEU A 89 -4.31 -2.52 24.34
C LEU A 89 -5.43 -3.19 23.51
N LEU A 90 -5.77 -2.63 22.34
CA LEU A 90 -6.75 -3.23 21.43
C LEU A 90 -6.27 -4.58 20.89
N ALA A 91 -4.99 -4.73 20.57
CA ALA A 91 -4.40 -6.00 20.15
C ALA A 91 -4.45 -7.06 21.27
N THR A 92 -4.17 -6.67 22.51
CA THR A 92 -4.29 -7.57 23.67
C THR A 92 -5.74 -8.02 23.87
N ILE A 93 -6.72 -7.12 23.67
CA ILE A 93 -8.15 -7.48 23.72
C ILE A 93 -8.52 -8.43 22.59
N MET A 94 -8.03 -8.20 21.37
CA MET A 94 -8.23 -9.12 20.24
C MET A 94 -7.70 -10.53 20.53
N GLU A 95 -6.52 -10.64 21.12
CA GLU A 95 -5.93 -11.93 21.46
C GLU A 95 -6.75 -12.64 22.55
N ASN A 96 -7.24 -11.91 23.55
CA ASN A 96 -8.11 -12.47 24.57
C ASN A 96 -9.46 -12.95 24.00
N LEU A 97 -9.99 -12.31 22.96
CA LEU A 97 -11.20 -12.76 22.25
C LEU A 97 -10.99 -14.08 21.49
N LYS A 98 -9.74 -14.44 21.19
CA LYS A 98 -9.36 -15.74 20.60
C LYS A 98 -8.97 -16.79 21.63
N ASN A 99 -9.05 -16.47 22.92
CA ASN A 99 -8.67 -17.41 23.97
C ASN A 99 -9.53 -18.69 23.88
N ARG A 100 -8.86 -19.85 23.84
CA ARG A 100 -9.50 -21.17 23.75
C ARG A 100 -10.52 -21.43 24.85
N ASP A 101 -10.30 -20.93 26.07
CA ASP A 101 -11.27 -21.11 27.18
C ASP A 101 -12.58 -20.35 26.94
N LEU A 102 -12.48 -19.17 26.32
CA LEU A 102 -13.64 -18.39 25.91
C LEU A 102 -14.38 -19.09 24.76
N LEU A 103 -13.66 -19.53 23.73
CA LEU A 103 -14.23 -20.26 22.60
C LEU A 103 -14.92 -21.56 23.06
N LEU A 104 -14.35 -22.28 24.02
CA LEU A 104 -14.95 -23.48 24.60
C LEU A 104 -16.28 -23.17 25.33
N ARG A 105 -16.35 -22.06 26.07
CA ARG A 105 -17.62 -21.61 26.69
C ARG A 105 -18.67 -21.27 25.64
N VAL A 106 -18.27 -20.60 24.56
CA VAL A 106 -19.16 -20.31 23.42
C VAL A 106 -19.65 -21.60 22.78
N VAL A 107 -18.77 -22.58 22.52
CA VAL A 107 -19.14 -23.91 21.98
C VAL A 107 -20.18 -24.61 22.85
N ARG A 108 -19.98 -24.63 24.17
CA ARG A 108 -20.89 -25.27 25.13
C ARG A 108 -22.23 -24.55 25.22
N ARG A 109 -22.24 -23.22 25.30
CA ARG A 109 -23.45 -22.40 25.47
C ARG A 109 -24.26 -22.25 24.17
N ALA A 110 -23.58 -22.24 23.02
CA ALA A 110 -24.22 -22.22 21.71
C ALA A 110 -24.85 -23.58 21.33
N GLU A 111 -24.55 -24.64 22.09
CA GLU A 111 -24.90 -26.04 21.80
C GLU A 111 -24.38 -26.53 20.43
N LEU A 112 -23.23 -26.00 19.99
CA LEU A 112 -22.65 -26.27 18.67
C LEU A 112 -22.39 -27.75 18.40
N GLY A 113 -22.14 -28.55 19.44
CA GLY A 113 -21.96 -30.00 19.34
C GLY A 113 -23.20 -30.81 18.94
N LYS A 114 -24.41 -30.24 18.99
CA LYS A 114 -25.66 -30.89 18.52
C LYS A 114 -26.05 -30.48 17.10
N ASP A 115 -25.67 -29.28 16.67
CA ASP A 115 -26.11 -28.65 15.42
C ASP A 115 -25.07 -28.71 14.28
N MET A 116 -23.82 -29.10 14.55
CA MET A 116 -22.81 -29.38 13.51
C MET A 116 -22.95 -30.79 12.95
N THR A 117 -24.06 -31.04 12.23
CA THR A 117 -24.12 -32.19 11.32
C THR A 117 -23.56 -31.76 9.97
N PHE A 118 -22.35 -32.23 9.64
CA PHE A 118 -21.85 -32.13 8.27
C PHE A 118 -22.74 -32.99 7.36
N PRO A 119 -23.18 -32.47 6.19
CA PRO A 119 -24.02 -33.23 5.26
C PRO A 119 -23.39 -34.54 4.75
N GLU A 120 -22.06 -34.70 4.87
CA GLU A 120 -21.33 -35.85 4.30
C GLU A 120 -20.95 -36.95 5.31
N VAL A 121 -21.04 -36.71 6.63
CA VAL A 121 -20.68 -37.72 7.65
C VAL A 121 -21.76 -37.76 8.73
N ARG A 122 -22.72 -38.67 8.55
CA ARG A 122 -23.92 -38.75 9.39
C ARG A 122 -23.70 -39.27 10.83
N ASP A 123 -22.48 -39.60 11.24
CA ASP A 123 -22.18 -40.22 12.55
C ASP A 123 -20.90 -39.67 13.27
N TYR A 124 -20.29 -38.57 12.82
CA TYR A 124 -19.11 -38.01 13.50
C TYR A 124 -19.50 -36.82 14.39
N ILE A 125 -19.52 -37.03 15.71
CA ILE A 125 -19.61 -35.95 16.70
C ILE A 125 -18.20 -35.42 16.90
N MET A 126 -17.94 -34.19 16.43
CA MET A 126 -16.65 -33.53 16.67
C MET A 126 -16.39 -33.41 18.17
N THR A 127 -15.14 -33.62 18.58
CA THR A 127 -14.73 -33.41 19.97
C THR A 127 -14.68 -31.90 20.29
N GLU A 128 -14.85 -31.52 21.56
CA GLU A 128 -14.80 -30.10 21.97
C GLU A 128 -13.55 -29.34 21.45
N PRO A 129 -12.33 -29.91 21.43
CA PRO A 129 -11.16 -29.24 20.87
C PRO A 129 -11.25 -29.01 19.36
N GLU A 130 -11.79 -29.97 18.60
CA GLU A 130 -11.96 -29.83 17.14
C GLU A 130 -13.02 -28.78 16.79
N LEU A 131 -14.06 -28.64 17.62
CA LEU A 131 -15.07 -27.59 17.50
C LEU A 131 -14.48 -26.20 17.77
N VAL A 132 -13.56 -26.09 18.74
CA VAL A 132 -12.85 -24.83 19.03
C VAL A 132 -11.94 -24.45 17.86
N ASP A 133 -11.20 -25.40 17.29
CA ASP A 133 -10.32 -25.13 16.15
C ASP A 133 -11.12 -24.75 14.88
N ALA A 134 -12.26 -25.40 14.64
CA ALA A 134 -13.18 -25.03 13.57
C ALA A 134 -13.73 -23.60 13.76
N LEU A 135 -14.21 -23.30 14.98
CA LEU A 135 -14.74 -21.99 15.33
C LEU A 135 -13.67 -20.90 15.23
N GLU A 136 -12.42 -21.16 15.63
CA GLU A 136 -11.31 -20.22 15.47
C GLU A 136 -11.06 -19.84 14.00
N SER A 137 -11.23 -20.80 13.09
CA SER A 137 -11.07 -20.56 11.64
C SER A 137 -12.23 -19.79 11.00
N GLU A 138 -13.41 -19.81 11.64
CA GLU A 138 -14.63 -19.13 11.19
C GLU A 138 -14.75 -17.69 11.72
N ILE A 139 -13.97 -17.34 12.75
CA ILE A 139 -13.97 -16.01 13.38
C ILE A 139 -12.83 -15.15 12.81
N ASP A 140 -13.20 -13.98 12.26
CA ASP A 140 -12.26 -12.92 11.90
C ASP A 140 -12.48 -11.70 12.80
N ILE A 141 -11.41 -11.23 13.45
CA ILE A 141 -11.45 -10.08 14.36
C ILE A 141 -10.54 -9.00 13.80
N THR A 142 -11.09 -7.81 13.58
CA THR A 142 -10.35 -6.68 13.01
C THR A 142 -10.57 -5.39 13.80
N ILE A 143 -9.53 -4.56 13.89
CA ILE A 143 -9.63 -3.21 14.46
C ILE A 143 -9.92 -2.23 13.32
N ARG A 144 -10.94 -1.38 13.50
CA ARG A 144 -11.16 -0.23 12.61
C ARG A 144 -10.10 0.82 12.90
N LYS A 145 -9.08 0.92 12.03
CA LYS A 145 -7.92 1.82 12.19
C LYS A 145 -8.34 3.24 12.55
N GLY A 146 -7.69 3.83 13.56
CA GLY A 146 -7.98 5.18 14.05
C GLY A 146 -9.24 5.30 14.90
N THR A 147 -9.90 4.18 15.25
CA THR A 147 -11.09 4.15 16.11
C THR A 147 -10.93 3.14 17.24
N ARG A 148 -11.81 3.22 18.25
CA ARG A 148 -11.86 2.27 19.38
C ARG A 148 -12.87 1.13 19.14
N LEU A 149 -13.11 0.81 17.87
CA LEU A 149 -14.09 -0.19 17.44
C LEU A 149 -13.38 -1.48 17.04
N ILE A 150 -13.81 -2.58 17.66
CA ILE A 150 -13.43 -3.94 17.29
C ILE A 150 -14.61 -4.52 16.51
N GLU A 151 -14.34 -4.99 15.30
CA GLU A 151 -15.29 -5.67 14.43
C GLU A 151 -15.00 -7.17 14.49
N VAL A 152 -15.96 -7.93 15.01
CA VAL A 152 -15.94 -9.39 15.05
C VAL A 152 -16.86 -9.90 13.96
N SER A 153 -16.32 -10.67 13.04
CA SER A 153 -17.04 -11.31 11.95
C SER A 153 -17.01 -12.82 12.12
N VAL A 154 -18.16 -13.47 11.97
CA VAL A 154 -18.26 -14.93 11.99
C VAL A 154 -18.84 -15.40 10.66
N GLU A 155 -18.17 -16.33 10.01
CA GLU A 155 -18.59 -16.94 8.75
C GLU A 155 -19.12 -18.36 8.96
N ASP A 156 -20.37 -18.62 8.56
CA ASP A 156 -21.01 -19.93 8.73
C ASP A 156 -21.89 -20.29 7.51
N GLN A 157 -22.15 -21.57 7.28
CA GLN A 157 -23.10 -22.05 6.28
C GLN A 157 -24.56 -21.70 6.63
N VAL A 158 -24.88 -21.56 7.92
CA VAL A 158 -26.22 -21.22 8.41
C VAL A 158 -26.23 -19.79 8.95
N PRO A 159 -27.03 -18.86 8.39
CA PRO A 159 -26.98 -17.44 8.74
C PRO A 159 -27.43 -17.16 10.18
N GLU A 160 -28.40 -17.92 10.71
CA GLU A 160 -28.84 -17.84 12.11
C GLU A 160 -27.74 -18.31 13.07
N ARG A 161 -26.95 -19.31 12.68
CA ARG A 161 -25.85 -19.83 13.49
C ARG A 161 -24.70 -18.83 13.56
N ALA A 162 -24.31 -18.22 12.43
CA ALA A 162 -23.33 -17.14 12.41
C ALA A 162 -23.73 -15.99 13.37
N GLN A 163 -25.00 -15.58 13.35
CA GLN A 163 -25.51 -14.55 14.24
C GLN A 163 -25.43 -14.96 15.72
N LYS A 164 -25.89 -16.18 16.03
CA LYS A 164 -25.88 -16.74 17.39
C LYS A 164 -24.47 -16.83 17.95
N ILE A 165 -23.52 -17.35 17.16
CA ILE A 165 -22.10 -17.45 17.53
C ILE A 165 -21.51 -16.07 17.79
N ALA A 166 -21.70 -15.12 16.86
CA ALA A 166 -21.13 -13.78 16.99
C ALA A 166 -21.67 -13.04 18.22
N GLY A 167 -22.97 -13.16 18.51
CA GLY A 167 -23.59 -12.61 19.71
C GLY A 167 -23.07 -13.26 20.99
N MET A 168 -23.06 -14.59 21.03
CA MET A 168 -22.58 -15.33 22.21
C MET A 168 -21.10 -15.09 22.51
N LEU A 169 -20.26 -14.95 21.49
CA LEU A 169 -18.83 -14.65 21.69
C LEU A 169 -18.66 -13.33 22.46
N ILE A 170 -19.37 -12.28 22.06
CA ILE A 170 -19.30 -10.98 22.73
C ILE A 170 -19.94 -11.03 24.12
N GLU A 171 -21.10 -11.67 24.28
CA GLU A 171 -21.76 -11.82 25.59
C GLU A 171 -20.87 -12.57 26.60
N GLU A 172 -20.28 -13.69 26.20
CA GLU A 172 -19.35 -14.46 27.04
C GLU A 172 -18.08 -13.68 27.37
N SER A 173 -17.58 -12.90 26.42
CA SER A 173 -16.40 -12.07 26.62
C SER A 173 -16.65 -10.95 27.63
N ILE A 174 -17.82 -10.29 27.53
CA ILE A 174 -18.26 -9.28 28.49
C ILE A 174 -18.42 -9.93 29.87
N GLY A 175 -19.08 -11.09 29.93
CA GLY A 175 -19.26 -11.87 31.15
C GLY A 175 -17.93 -12.24 31.83
N GLN A 176 -16.98 -12.79 31.08
CA GLN A 176 -15.65 -13.13 31.60
C GLN A 176 -14.89 -11.90 32.11
N ASN A 177 -15.01 -10.75 31.43
CA ASN A 177 -14.34 -9.53 31.87
C ASN A 177 -14.94 -8.99 33.18
N ILE A 178 -16.28 -9.01 33.29
CA ILE A 178 -16.99 -8.64 34.52
C ILE A 178 -16.60 -9.59 35.65
N GLU A 179 -16.59 -10.91 35.43
CA GLU A 179 -16.19 -11.92 36.41
C GLU A 179 -14.74 -11.73 36.87
N SER A 180 -13.81 -11.53 35.92
CA SER A 180 -12.38 -11.32 36.22
C SER A 180 -12.15 -10.06 37.04
N ARG A 181 -12.86 -8.96 36.73
CA ARG A 181 -12.81 -7.71 37.49
C ARG A 181 -13.47 -7.85 38.87
N ALA A 182 -14.60 -8.55 38.94
CA ALA A 182 -15.28 -8.84 40.20
C ALA A 182 -14.36 -9.65 41.12
N ASN A 183 -13.70 -10.70 40.60
CA ASN A 183 -12.74 -11.52 41.35
C ASN A 183 -11.51 -10.72 41.81
N ALA A 184 -10.93 -9.89 40.94
CA ALA A 184 -9.83 -9.00 41.32
C ALA A 184 -10.24 -7.98 42.40
N GLY A 185 -11.45 -7.42 42.30
CA GLY A 185 -12.05 -6.56 43.31
C GLY A 185 -12.37 -7.31 44.62
N THR A 186 -12.73 -8.59 44.55
CA THR A 186 -12.89 -9.51 45.69
C THR A 186 -11.61 -9.62 46.49
N LEU A 187 -10.55 -10.08 45.84
CA LEU A 187 -9.21 -10.27 46.43
C LEU A 187 -8.62 -8.95 46.96
N ALA A 188 -8.75 -7.85 46.23
CA ALA A 188 -8.24 -6.55 46.67
C ALA A 188 -8.93 -6.06 47.95
N ASN A 189 -10.25 -6.22 48.08
CA ASN A 189 -10.96 -5.82 49.30
C ASN A 189 -10.64 -6.74 50.48
N GLU A 190 -10.52 -8.06 50.25
CA GLU A 190 -10.09 -9.00 51.28
C GLU A 190 -8.71 -8.62 51.84
N PHE A 191 -7.77 -8.29 50.96
CA PHE A 191 -6.46 -7.78 51.33
C PHE A 191 -6.54 -6.45 52.11
N LEU A 192 -7.28 -5.46 51.60
CA LEU A 192 -7.44 -4.16 52.27
C LEU A 192 -8.15 -4.28 53.63
N ALA A 193 -9.10 -5.20 53.78
CA ALA A 193 -9.79 -5.45 55.04
C ALA A 193 -8.85 -6.11 56.07
N ALA A 194 -8.03 -7.06 55.65
CA ALA A 194 -7.01 -7.67 56.50
C ALA A 194 -5.97 -6.62 56.95
N GLU A 195 -5.51 -5.78 56.02
CA GLU A 195 -4.54 -4.73 56.31
C GLU A 195 -5.12 -3.63 57.20
N SER A 196 -6.39 -3.25 57.00
CA SER A 196 -7.12 -2.33 57.88
C SER A 196 -7.15 -2.84 59.32
N LYS A 197 -7.42 -4.14 59.54
CA LYS A 197 -7.39 -4.76 60.87
C LYS A 197 -5.99 -4.72 61.49
N ARG A 198 -4.94 -4.96 60.70
CA ARG A 198 -3.54 -4.89 61.15
C ARG A 198 -3.16 -3.47 61.57
N LEU A 199 -3.50 -2.47 60.77
CA LEU A 199 -3.24 -1.05 61.04
C LEU A 199 -4.06 -0.52 62.22
N ALA A 200 -5.32 -0.96 62.38
CA ALA A 200 -6.12 -0.62 63.54
C ALA A 200 -5.47 -1.10 64.85
N LYS A 201 -4.92 -2.33 64.84
CA LYS A 201 -4.16 -2.84 65.99
C LYS A 201 -2.89 -2.04 66.24
N ALA A 202 -2.10 -1.77 65.19
CA ALA A 202 -0.87 -0.98 65.32
C ALA A 202 -1.14 0.44 65.84
N LEU A 203 -2.22 1.08 65.37
CA LEU A 203 -2.68 2.38 65.87
C LEU A 203 -3.01 2.30 67.36
N ALA A 204 -3.85 1.33 67.77
CA ALA A 204 -4.22 1.14 69.17
C ALA A 204 -2.99 0.88 70.07
N ASP A 205 -2.03 0.06 69.60
CA ASP A 205 -0.78 -0.21 70.32
C ASP A 205 0.06 1.08 70.47
N SER A 206 0.16 1.90 69.41
CA SER A 206 0.87 3.18 69.45
C SER A 206 0.17 4.24 70.33
N GLU A 207 -1.16 4.31 70.29
CA GLU A 207 -1.95 5.20 71.15
C GLU A 207 -1.79 4.82 72.62
N LEU A 208 -1.82 3.52 72.93
CA LEU A 208 -1.57 3.00 74.28
C LEU A 208 -0.15 3.31 74.75
N ALA A 209 0.87 3.15 73.89
CA ALA A 209 2.24 3.50 74.22
C ALA A 209 2.40 4.99 74.53
N LEU A 210 1.80 5.87 73.71
CA LEU A 210 1.77 7.31 73.96
C LEU A 210 1.02 7.66 75.26
N GLN A 211 -0.11 7.00 75.53
CA GLN A 211 -0.90 7.21 76.75
C GLN A 211 -0.13 6.78 78.01
N ASN A 212 0.48 5.59 77.99
CA ASN A 212 1.31 5.11 79.09
C ASN A 212 2.49 6.06 79.35
N TYR A 213 3.12 6.59 78.29
CA TYR A 213 4.18 7.58 78.42
C TYR A 213 3.68 8.89 79.05
N LYS A 214 2.48 9.36 78.66
CA LYS A 214 1.83 10.53 79.26
C LYS A 214 1.59 10.35 80.75
N ASP A 215 1.14 9.16 81.15
CA ASP A 215 0.81 8.83 82.54
C ASP A 215 2.08 8.65 83.40
N GLU A 216 3.09 7.92 82.91
CA GLU A 216 4.35 7.67 83.63
C GLU A 216 5.17 8.95 83.86
N ARG A 217 5.23 9.82 82.85
CA ARG A 217 6.04 11.05 82.88
C ARG A 217 5.25 12.31 83.24
N GLN A 218 3.95 12.16 83.57
CA GLN A 218 3.03 13.29 83.84
C GLN A 218 3.08 14.36 82.74
N ALA A 219 3.16 13.90 81.48
CA ALA A 219 3.38 14.73 80.30
C ALA A 219 2.07 15.25 79.66
N VAL A 220 0.93 15.14 80.36
CA VAL A 220 -0.40 15.57 79.86
C VAL A 220 -0.43 17.05 79.44
N SER A 221 0.39 17.90 80.08
CA SER A 221 0.54 19.32 79.75
C SER A 221 1.98 19.69 79.36
N LEU A 222 2.72 18.78 78.73
CA LEU A 222 4.13 18.98 78.43
C LEU A 222 4.38 20.19 77.52
N GLU A 223 3.57 20.36 76.47
CA GLU A 223 3.66 21.50 75.54
C GLU A 223 3.44 22.85 76.25
N GLU A 224 2.43 22.92 77.14
CA GLU A 224 2.15 24.12 77.93
C GLU A 224 3.28 24.44 78.90
N LYS A 225 3.81 23.43 79.61
CA LYS A 225 4.97 23.57 80.50
C LYS A 225 6.23 24.03 79.75
N GLN A 226 6.47 23.50 78.55
CA GLN A 226 7.62 23.88 77.72
C GLN A 226 7.51 25.34 77.25
N ASN A 227 6.32 25.79 76.86
CA ASN A 227 6.08 27.19 76.47
C ASN A 227 6.33 28.15 77.64
N ILE A 228 5.81 27.84 78.83
CA ILE A 228 6.01 28.66 80.05
C ILE A 228 7.50 28.77 80.42
N VAL A 229 8.25 27.66 80.35
CA VAL A 229 9.69 27.67 80.66
C VAL A 229 10.48 28.49 79.62
N THR A 230 10.14 28.37 78.34
CA THR A 230 10.78 29.15 77.27
C THR A 230 10.52 30.65 77.42
N GLU A 231 9.30 31.04 77.81
CA GLU A 231 8.95 32.43 78.09
C GLU A 231 9.71 32.99 79.30
N LYS A 232 9.81 32.22 80.40
CA LYS A 232 10.59 32.61 81.59
C LYS A 232 12.09 32.73 81.30
N LEU A 233 12.67 31.83 80.49
CA LEU A 233 14.06 31.94 80.05
C LEU A 233 14.29 33.26 79.30
N ARG A 234 13.37 33.63 78.41
CA ARG A 234 13.43 34.90 77.69
C ARG A 234 13.36 36.10 78.64
N ASP A 235 12.42 36.10 79.59
CA ASP A 235 12.30 37.19 80.59
C ASP A 235 13.56 37.31 81.46
N LEU A 236 14.06 36.20 81.99
CA LEU A 236 15.28 36.18 82.82
C LEU A 236 16.52 36.63 82.04
N ASN A 237 16.64 36.26 80.76
CA ASN A 237 17.75 36.70 79.93
C ASN A 237 17.72 38.22 79.67
N VAL A 238 16.52 38.78 79.47
CA VAL A 238 16.33 40.25 79.37
C VAL A 238 16.70 40.93 80.69
N ARG A 239 16.20 40.43 81.83
CA ARG A 239 16.55 40.98 83.15
C ARG A 239 18.03 40.88 83.46
N LEU A 240 18.69 39.78 83.07
CA LEU A 240 20.13 39.60 83.26
C LEU A 240 20.91 40.64 82.46
N THR A 241 20.49 40.88 81.21
CA THR A 241 21.11 41.89 80.34
C THR A 241 20.95 43.30 80.91
N GLN A 242 19.77 43.63 81.45
CA GLN A 242 19.52 44.90 82.12
C GLN A 242 20.36 45.05 83.40
N SER A 243 20.35 44.05 84.29
CA SER A 243 21.13 44.08 85.53
C SER A 243 22.64 44.16 85.27
N LYS A 244 23.15 43.49 84.23
CA LYS A 244 24.54 43.61 83.77
C LYS A 244 24.85 45.03 83.32
N THR A 245 23.97 45.64 82.53
CA THR A 245 24.14 47.01 82.04
C THR A 245 24.20 48.00 83.21
N ASP A 246 23.30 47.83 84.20
CA ASP A 246 23.27 48.67 85.39
C ASP A 246 24.54 48.52 86.23
N ARG A 247 25.01 47.27 86.44
CA ARG A 247 26.28 47.00 87.13
C ARG A 247 27.46 47.63 86.39
N ILE A 248 27.57 47.42 85.08
CA ILE A 248 28.68 47.95 84.25
C ILE A 248 28.72 49.48 84.31
N ARG A 249 27.56 50.15 84.25
CA ARG A 249 27.49 51.61 84.41
C ARG A 249 28.05 52.05 85.76
N LEU A 250 27.61 51.42 86.86
CA LEU A 250 28.09 51.74 88.21
C LEU A 250 29.56 51.36 88.42
N GLU A 251 30.05 50.30 87.77
CA GLU A 251 31.45 49.88 87.76
C GLU A 251 32.34 50.95 87.12
N ASN A 252 31.91 51.48 85.97
CA ASN A 252 32.61 52.55 85.28
C ASN A 252 32.63 53.85 86.12
N ASP A 253 31.49 54.24 86.68
CA ASP A 253 31.41 55.42 87.55
C ASP A 253 32.33 55.26 88.77
N ARG A 254 32.34 54.07 89.39
CA ARG A 254 33.22 53.73 90.50
C ARG A 254 34.70 53.81 90.15
N GLU A 255 35.09 53.35 88.98
CA GLU A 255 36.48 53.45 88.52
C GLU A 255 36.89 54.89 88.23
N GLN A 256 35.95 55.71 87.70
CA GLN A 256 36.16 57.14 87.54
C GLN A 256 36.33 57.86 88.89
N VAL A 257 35.59 57.46 89.93
CA VAL A 257 35.75 58.01 91.29
C VAL A 257 37.14 57.72 91.83
N LYS A 258 37.62 56.48 91.68
CA LYS A 258 38.98 56.10 92.09
C LYS A 258 40.06 56.89 91.35
N THR A 259 39.86 57.10 90.05
CA THR A 259 40.80 57.86 89.19
C THR A 259 40.78 59.35 89.49
N ALA A 260 39.63 59.91 89.86
CA ALA A 260 39.47 61.31 90.21
C ALA A 260 40.18 61.66 91.54
N GLY A 261 40.25 60.73 92.49
CA GLY A 261 40.85 60.97 93.80
C GLY A 261 40.15 62.11 94.54
N ASN A 262 40.90 63.16 94.91
CA ASN A 262 40.36 64.35 95.57
C ASN A 262 40.06 65.52 94.60
N ASP A 263 40.13 65.29 93.29
CA ASP A 263 39.84 66.33 92.28
C ASP A 263 38.33 66.58 92.19
N LEU A 264 37.89 67.68 92.79
CA LEU A 264 36.48 68.09 92.84
C LEU A 264 35.84 68.18 91.45
N TYR A 265 36.56 68.69 90.44
CA TYR A 265 36.01 68.88 89.11
C TYR A 265 35.75 67.53 88.42
N LYS A 266 36.67 66.58 88.58
CA LYS A 266 36.51 65.22 88.06
C LYS A 266 35.39 64.48 88.78
N LEU A 267 35.27 64.59 90.10
CA LEU A 267 34.18 63.96 90.86
C LEU A 267 32.80 64.50 90.47
N LEU A 268 32.69 65.81 90.23
CA LEU A 268 31.45 66.46 89.76
C LEU A 268 31.11 66.15 88.29
N SER A 269 32.02 65.55 87.54
CA SER A 269 31.77 65.09 86.16
C SER A 269 31.14 63.69 86.09
N ILE A 270 31.20 62.93 87.20
CA ILE A 270 30.69 61.55 87.27
C ILE A 270 29.17 61.59 87.48
N PRO A 271 28.36 61.04 86.57
CA PRO A 271 26.90 61.17 86.62
C PRO A 271 26.28 60.68 87.93
N SER A 272 26.72 59.54 88.47
CA SER A 272 26.18 58.98 89.72
C SER A 272 26.42 59.89 90.94
N ILE A 273 27.48 60.70 90.94
CA ILE A 273 27.75 61.68 92.01
C ILE A 273 27.03 63.00 91.72
N ALA A 274 27.18 63.52 90.51
CA ALA A 274 26.68 64.83 90.12
C ALA A 274 25.14 64.91 90.21
N ASN A 275 24.45 63.82 89.89
CA ASN A 275 23.00 63.73 89.93
C ASN A 275 22.44 63.39 91.31
N GLN A 276 23.29 63.10 92.31
CA GLN A 276 22.80 62.91 93.66
C GLN A 276 22.15 64.20 94.15
N ARG A 277 20.88 64.10 94.58
CA ARG A 277 20.04 65.27 94.89
C ARG A 277 20.72 66.29 95.79
N ALA A 278 21.42 65.84 96.82
CA ALA A 278 22.14 66.71 97.75
C ALA A 278 23.32 67.45 97.09
N VAL A 279 24.08 66.77 96.22
CA VAL A 279 25.22 67.35 95.49
C VAL A 279 24.73 68.35 94.43
N ALA A 280 23.67 68.00 93.69
CA ALA A 280 23.06 68.88 92.70
C ALA A 280 22.50 70.17 93.31
N GLU A 281 21.82 70.06 94.47
CA GLU A 281 21.28 71.20 95.22
C GLU A 281 22.40 72.11 95.74
N LEU A 282 23.45 71.53 96.35
CA LEU A 282 24.61 72.30 96.82
C LEU A 282 25.35 72.98 95.68
N ARG A 283 25.48 72.33 94.53
CA ARG A 283 26.07 72.95 93.33
C ARG A 283 25.27 74.17 92.86
N SER A 284 23.93 74.09 92.91
CA SER A 284 23.05 75.23 92.60
C SER A 284 23.26 76.38 93.59
N GLN A 285 23.28 76.08 94.89
CA GLN A 285 23.47 77.07 95.95
C GLN A 285 24.86 77.74 95.91
N ILE A 286 25.91 76.97 95.61
CA ILE A 286 27.28 77.48 95.44
C ILE A 286 27.34 78.44 94.24
N SER A 287 26.78 78.04 93.09
CA SER A 287 26.75 78.90 91.90
C SER A 287 26.06 80.24 92.16
N LEU A 288 24.93 80.22 92.90
CA LEU A 288 24.23 81.43 93.33
C LEU A 288 25.10 82.28 94.28
N ALA A 289 25.73 81.66 95.28
CA ALA A 289 26.59 82.35 96.24
C ALA A 289 27.86 82.95 95.58
N GLU A 290 28.46 82.26 94.60
CA GLU A 290 29.58 82.76 93.80
C GLU A 290 29.18 83.99 92.99
N SER A 291 28.00 83.96 92.37
CA SER A 291 27.43 85.11 91.64
C SER A 291 27.18 86.31 92.57
N GLU A 292 26.61 86.10 93.75
CA GLU A 292 26.40 87.15 94.75
C GLU A 292 27.73 87.72 95.27
N MET A 293 28.73 86.87 95.53
CA MET A 293 30.06 87.28 95.96
C MET A 293 30.78 88.11 94.88
N ALA A 294 30.68 87.71 93.62
CA ALA A 294 31.21 88.47 92.49
C ALA A 294 30.58 89.87 92.42
N ASN A 295 29.27 90.00 92.59
CA ASN A 295 28.59 91.28 92.66
C ASN A 295 29.05 92.15 93.85
N LEU A 296 29.24 91.56 95.03
CA LEU A 296 29.73 92.27 96.21
C LEU A 296 31.18 92.76 96.04
N SER A 297 32.02 92.01 95.32
CA SER A 297 33.43 92.35 95.06
C SER A 297 33.61 93.64 94.25
N GLN A 298 32.62 94.01 93.42
CA GLN A 298 32.64 95.26 92.66
C GLN A 298 32.42 96.49 93.56
N ARG A 299 31.69 96.33 94.66
CA ARG A 299 31.27 97.43 95.54
C ARG A 299 32.10 97.56 96.80
N TYR A 300 32.55 96.45 97.35
CA TYR A 300 33.24 96.42 98.64
C TYR A 300 34.63 95.84 98.50
N ARG A 301 35.58 96.42 99.23
CA ARG A 301 36.93 95.86 99.33
C ARG A 301 36.93 94.60 100.21
N PRO A 302 37.91 93.69 100.07
CA PRO A 302 37.91 92.38 100.75
C PRO A 302 37.82 92.42 102.29
N LYS A 303 38.17 93.53 102.94
CA LYS A 303 38.10 93.67 104.42
C LYS A 303 36.72 94.10 104.94
N HIS A 304 35.73 94.32 104.07
CA HIS A 304 34.40 94.78 104.49
C HIS A 304 33.59 93.63 105.13
N PRO A 305 32.88 93.85 106.26
CA PRO A 305 32.18 92.78 107.00
C PRO A 305 31.21 91.95 106.15
N ARG A 306 30.46 92.58 105.24
CA ARG A 306 29.55 91.87 104.31
C ARG A 306 30.26 90.96 103.31
N PHE A 307 31.47 91.31 102.89
CA PHE A 307 32.26 90.49 101.97
C PHE A 307 32.78 89.24 102.69
N ILE A 308 33.30 89.42 103.91
CA ILE A 308 33.77 88.33 104.77
C ILE A 308 32.63 87.35 105.09
N GLN A 309 31.44 87.86 105.48
CA GLN A 309 30.28 87.02 105.78
C GLN A 309 29.86 86.14 104.57
N MET A 310 29.89 86.69 103.35
CA MET A 310 29.57 85.91 102.15
C MET A 310 30.67 84.92 101.79
N GLN A 311 31.94 85.30 101.99
CA GLN A 311 33.08 84.41 101.79
C GLN A 311 33.03 83.21 102.73
N ASP A 312 32.69 83.42 104.01
CA ASP A 312 32.52 82.35 104.98
C ASP A 312 31.35 81.42 104.60
N ARG A 313 30.21 82.01 104.17
CA ARG A 313 29.06 81.22 103.69
C ARG A 313 29.40 80.38 102.46
N LEU A 314 30.14 80.93 101.50
CA LEU A 314 30.60 80.18 100.32
C LEU A 314 31.53 79.05 100.72
N LYS A 315 32.46 79.31 101.65
CA LYS A 315 33.38 78.30 102.18
C LYS A 315 32.66 77.18 102.92
N ASP A 316 31.62 77.50 103.68
CA ASP A 316 30.77 76.51 104.36
C ASP A 316 30.00 75.65 103.35
N LEU A 317 29.40 76.26 102.31
CA LEU A 317 28.72 75.53 101.23
C LEU A 317 29.69 74.62 100.47
N GLN A 318 30.91 75.09 100.17
CA GLN A 318 31.95 74.28 99.55
C GLN A 318 32.40 73.11 100.43
N ARG A 319 32.50 73.30 101.76
CA ARG A 319 32.77 72.20 102.71
C ARG A 319 31.63 71.18 102.71
N SER A 320 30.38 71.63 102.80
CA SER A 320 29.21 70.74 102.74
C SER A 320 29.13 69.98 101.41
N GLN A 321 29.56 70.58 100.28
CA GLN A 321 29.64 69.91 99.00
C GLN A 321 30.66 68.76 99.02
N LEU A 322 31.85 68.97 99.58
CA LEU A 322 32.86 67.91 99.69
C LEU A 322 32.36 66.75 100.57
N GLU A 323 31.70 67.05 101.70
CA GLU A 323 31.10 66.03 102.57
C GLU A 323 30.01 65.22 101.86
N ASN A 324 29.12 65.90 101.12
CA ASN A 324 28.05 65.23 100.39
C ASN A 324 28.56 64.45 99.18
N ILE A 325 29.67 64.87 98.56
CA ILE A 325 30.35 64.10 97.51
C ILE A 325 30.97 62.81 98.09
N ALA A 326 31.57 62.87 99.28
CA ALA A 326 32.10 61.68 99.95
C ALA A 326 30.98 60.68 100.29
N LEU A 327 29.85 61.17 100.83
CA LEU A 327 28.65 60.36 101.07
C LEU A 327 28.06 59.81 99.76
N ALA A 328 28.14 60.55 98.66
CA ALA A 328 27.71 60.10 97.34
C ALA A 328 28.58 58.97 96.80
N ALA A 329 29.90 59.08 96.96
CA ALA A 329 30.85 58.04 96.58
C ALA A 329 30.63 56.75 97.39
N GLU A 330 30.36 56.85 98.70
CA GLU A 330 30.00 55.71 99.55
C GLU A 330 28.65 55.09 99.15
N GLY A 331 27.63 55.92 98.90
CA GLY A 331 26.33 55.48 98.40
C GLY A 331 26.41 54.76 97.06
N MET A 332 27.31 55.20 96.16
CA MET A 332 27.58 54.56 94.88
C MET A 332 28.22 53.18 95.04
N GLU A 333 29.16 52.99 95.97
CA GLU A 333 29.75 51.67 96.25
C GLU A 333 28.67 50.68 96.73
N ASN A 334 27.76 51.14 97.59
CA ASN A 334 26.60 50.34 98.01
C ASN A 334 25.65 50.02 96.84
N ALA A 335 25.39 50.99 95.95
CA ALA A 335 24.59 50.78 94.75
C ALA A 335 25.24 49.75 93.80
N TYR A 336 26.56 49.80 93.62
CA TYR A 336 27.31 48.82 92.82
C TYR A 336 27.19 47.41 93.41
N ASN A 337 27.42 47.26 94.72
CA ASN A 337 27.30 45.97 95.39
C ASN A 337 25.87 45.40 95.30
N SER A 338 24.85 46.26 95.40
CA SER A 338 23.45 45.85 95.20
C SER A 338 23.16 45.44 93.75
N ALA A 339 23.72 46.13 92.76
CA ALA A 339 23.57 45.78 91.35
C ALA A 339 24.26 44.43 91.03
N LEU A 340 25.46 44.20 91.58
CA LEU A 340 26.19 42.93 91.46
C LEU A 340 25.41 41.77 92.09
N ALA A 341 24.85 41.96 93.29
CA ALA A 341 24.04 40.93 93.95
C ALA A 341 22.75 40.61 93.17
N THR A 342 22.12 41.62 92.57
CA THR A 342 20.97 41.43 91.67
C THR A 342 21.36 40.64 90.44
N GLU A 343 22.48 40.99 89.78
CA GLU A 343 22.97 40.27 88.60
C GLU A 343 23.20 38.78 88.92
N GLN A 344 23.86 38.50 90.04
CA GLN A 344 24.14 37.12 90.46
C GLN A 344 22.86 36.32 90.72
N LYS A 345 21.86 36.91 91.39
CA LYS A 345 20.56 36.24 91.64
C LYS A 345 19.81 35.95 90.34
N VAL A 346 19.79 36.90 89.41
CA VAL A 346 19.12 36.69 88.11
C VAL A 346 19.87 35.64 87.29
N ALA A 347 21.21 35.65 87.30
CA ALA A 347 22.04 34.63 86.65
C ALA A 347 21.80 33.22 87.22
N GLN A 348 21.68 33.09 88.55
CA GLN A 348 21.33 31.83 89.19
C GLN A 348 19.94 31.34 88.78
N GLY A 349 18.94 32.23 88.79
CA GLY A 349 17.59 31.89 88.35
C GLY A 349 17.53 31.46 86.87
N LEU A 350 18.34 32.10 86.01
CA LEU A 350 18.45 31.72 84.60
C LEU A 350 19.04 30.30 84.47
N ALA A 351 20.14 29.99 85.16
CA ALA A 351 20.77 28.67 85.12
C ALA A 351 19.83 27.54 85.63
N GLU A 352 19.02 27.82 86.65
CA GLU A 352 18.02 26.88 87.15
C GLU A 352 16.92 26.61 86.10
N GLN A 353 16.41 27.66 85.44
CA GLN A 353 15.43 27.51 84.36
C GLN A 353 16.01 26.83 83.13
N GLU A 354 17.28 27.06 82.78
CA GLU A 354 17.95 26.39 81.66
C GLU A 354 18.02 24.88 81.91
N ARG A 355 18.32 24.46 83.15
CA ARG A 355 18.31 23.05 83.52
C ARG A 355 16.92 22.42 83.41
N LEU A 356 15.89 23.12 83.88
CA LEU A 356 14.50 22.67 83.75
C LEU A 356 14.09 22.54 82.27
N ALA A 357 14.51 23.46 81.41
CA ALA A 357 14.26 23.40 79.98
C ALA A 357 14.93 22.18 79.31
N LEU A 358 16.18 21.87 79.69
CA LEU A 358 16.90 20.69 79.19
C LEU A 358 16.22 19.38 79.61
N ASP A 359 15.76 19.29 80.86
CA ASP A 359 15.09 18.10 81.37
C ASP A 359 13.71 17.90 80.72
N LEU A 360 12.94 18.99 80.53
CA LEU A 360 11.69 18.95 79.75
C LEU A 360 11.95 18.59 78.28
N GLY A 361 13.04 19.10 77.69
CA GLY A 361 13.44 18.77 76.32
C GLY A 361 13.68 17.29 76.10
N LYS A 362 14.31 16.60 77.07
CA LYS A 362 14.50 15.13 77.01
C LYS A 362 13.17 14.38 76.98
N ILE A 363 12.21 14.78 77.81
CA ILE A 363 10.86 14.17 77.86
C ILE A 363 10.11 14.47 76.55
N ALA A 364 10.26 15.67 75.99
CA ALA A 364 9.60 16.07 74.76
C ALA A 364 10.08 15.31 73.51
N ILE A 365 11.36 14.90 73.45
CA ILE A 365 11.89 14.16 72.29
C ILE A 365 11.17 12.82 72.11
N GLU A 366 11.07 12.04 73.18
CA GLU A 366 10.44 10.71 73.17
C GLU A 366 8.92 10.83 73.04
N TYR A 367 8.30 11.81 73.70
CA TYR A 367 6.89 12.15 73.49
C TYR A 367 6.59 12.42 72.01
N ASN A 368 7.38 13.28 71.35
CA ASN A 368 7.18 13.63 69.94
C ASN A 368 7.45 12.45 69.00
N ALA A 369 8.33 11.51 69.37
CA ALA A 369 8.52 10.28 68.60
C ALA A 369 7.26 9.41 68.64
N LEU A 370 6.72 9.15 69.84
CA LEU A 370 5.50 8.38 70.01
C LEU A 370 4.27 9.07 69.38
N ALA A 371 4.18 10.40 69.49
CA ALA A 371 3.11 11.18 68.87
C ALA A 371 3.14 11.09 67.33
N ARG A 372 4.34 11.14 66.72
CA ARG A 372 4.50 10.93 65.27
C ARG A 372 4.13 9.52 64.83
N ASP A 373 4.44 8.50 65.64
CA ASP A 373 4.06 7.11 65.34
C ASP A 373 2.53 6.95 65.34
N VAL A 374 1.83 7.55 66.30
CA VAL A 374 0.36 7.60 66.34
C VAL A 374 -0.19 8.32 65.10
N GLU A 375 0.32 9.50 64.78
CA GLU A 375 -0.11 10.28 63.60
C GLU A 375 0.10 9.50 62.29
N SER A 376 1.25 8.84 62.13
CA SER A 376 1.57 8.01 60.97
C SER A 376 0.62 6.82 60.84
N ASN A 377 0.41 6.07 61.93
CA ASN A 377 -0.51 4.94 61.93
C ASN A 377 -1.96 5.38 61.67
N GLN A 378 -2.37 6.54 62.19
CA GLN A 378 -3.69 7.12 61.95
C GLN A 378 -3.88 7.51 60.48
N ALA A 379 -2.88 8.14 59.87
CA ALA A 379 -2.89 8.50 58.45
C ALA A 379 -2.94 7.27 57.54
N LEU A 380 -2.11 6.26 57.81
CA LEU A 380 -2.11 4.98 57.08
C LEU A 380 -3.46 4.28 57.21
N TYR A 381 -3.99 4.14 58.43
CA TYR A 381 -5.30 3.54 58.66
C TYR A 381 -6.42 4.28 57.92
N ALA A 382 -6.45 5.62 58.01
CA ALA A 382 -7.43 6.45 57.30
C ALA A 382 -7.33 6.29 55.78
N SER A 383 -6.11 6.21 55.23
CA SER A 383 -5.91 6.01 53.78
C SER A 383 -6.43 4.65 53.30
N VAL A 384 -6.17 3.58 54.06
CA VAL A 384 -6.66 2.23 53.75
C VAL A 384 -8.18 2.18 53.88
N GLN A 385 -8.75 2.79 54.92
CA GLN A 385 -10.21 2.90 55.09
C GLN A 385 -10.87 3.67 53.95
N LYS A 386 -10.27 4.77 53.50
CA LYS A 386 -10.73 5.52 52.33
C LYS A 386 -10.71 4.64 51.09
N ARG A 387 -9.61 3.93 50.84
CA ARG A 387 -9.46 3.04 49.69
C ARG A 387 -10.44 1.86 49.74
N LEU A 388 -10.69 1.31 50.94
CA LEU A 388 -11.65 0.24 51.17
C LEU A 388 -13.06 0.71 50.80
N LYS A 389 -13.50 1.89 51.29
CA LYS A 389 -14.79 2.49 50.93
C LYS A 389 -14.92 2.81 49.43
N GLU A 390 -13.88 3.38 48.80
CA GLU A 390 -13.86 3.63 47.35
C GLU A 390 -13.98 2.32 46.55
N THR A 391 -13.26 1.27 46.95
CA THR A 391 -13.30 -0.06 46.30
C THR A 391 -14.68 -0.70 46.47
N ASP A 392 -15.28 -0.59 47.64
CA ASP A 392 -16.60 -1.13 47.95
C ASP A 392 -17.70 -0.44 47.12
N ILE A 393 -17.67 0.89 47.02
CA ILE A 393 -18.58 1.66 46.14
C ILE A 393 -18.39 1.27 44.67
N THR A 394 -17.14 1.04 44.24
CA THR A 394 -16.84 0.68 42.85
C THR A 394 -17.37 -0.71 42.47
N ARG A 395 -17.48 -1.64 43.42
CA ARG A 395 -18.13 -2.95 43.18
C ARG A 395 -19.61 -2.84 42.83
N THR A 396 -20.29 -1.79 43.30
CA THR A 396 -21.72 -1.59 43.05
C THR A 396 -21.99 -0.97 41.67
N ILE A 397 -20.98 -0.36 41.03
CA ILE A 397 -21.16 0.26 39.72
C ILE A 397 -20.63 -0.67 38.64
N GLU A 398 -21.53 -1.46 38.06
CA GLU A 398 -21.28 -2.31 36.89
C GLU A 398 -21.04 -1.44 35.64
N PHE A 399 -19.85 -0.86 35.49
CA PHE A 399 -19.42 -0.36 34.19
C PHE A 399 -18.98 -1.56 33.35
N ALA A 400 -19.84 -2.03 32.45
CA ALA A 400 -19.40 -2.84 31.33
C ALA A 400 -18.43 -1.99 30.50
N PRO A 401 -17.12 -2.33 30.42
CA PRO A 401 -16.13 -1.51 29.69
C PRO A 401 -16.38 -1.50 28.17
N TRP A 402 -17.30 -2.34 27.71
CA TRP A 402 -17.56 -2.61 26.31
C TRP A 402 -18.99 -2.20 26.02
N ARG A 403 -19.16 -1.31 25.04
CA ARG A 403 -20.46 -0.92 24.53
C ARG A 403 -20.67 -1.58 23.19
N VAL A 404 -21.71 -2.39 23.06
CA VAL A 404 -22.11 -2.94 21.76
C VAL A 404 -22.67 -1.79 20.91
N VAL A 405 -22.03 -1.52 19.79
CA VAL A 405 -22.41 -0.45 18.85
C VAL A 405 -23.33 -1.01 17.77
N GLU A 406 -22.99 -2.18 17.23
CA GLU A 406 -23.78 -2.90 16.24
C GLU A 406 -24.00 -4.33 16.73
N THR A 407 -25.26 -4.74 16.86
CA THR A 407 -25.65 -6.11 17.22
C THR A 407 -25.57 -7.04 16.01
N PRO A 408 -25.27 -8.35 16.20
CA PRO A 408 -25.21 -9.29 15.10
C PRO A 408 -26.57 -9.38 14.40
N GLN A 409 -26.56 -9.23 13.07
CA GLN A 409 -27.75 -9.42 12.23
C GLN A 409 -27.62 -10.71 11.41
N VAL A 410 -28.77 -11.29 11.06
CA VAL A 410 -28.83 -12.43 10.12
C VAL A 410 -28.50 -11.90 8.72
N ALA A 411 -27.48 -12.46 8.07
CA ALA A 411 -27.12 -12.05 6.73
C ALA A 411 -28.16 -12.54 5.71
N GLU A 412 -28.74 -11.62 4.94
CA GLU A 412 -29.71 -11.94 3.88
C GLU A 412 -29.02 -12.57 2.65
N ASP A 413 -27.79 -12.13 2.36
CA ASP A 413 -27.01 -12.58 1.21
C ASP A 413 -25.73 -13.32 1.63
N PRO A 414 -25.31 -14.37 0.90
CA PRO A 414 -24.06 -15.06 1.17
C PRO A 414 -22.85 -14.17 0.84
N SER A 415 -21.93 -14.07 1.80
CA SER A 415 -20.69 -13.31 1.70
C SER A 415 -19.67 -13.96 0.74
N LYS A 416 -19.67 -15.30 0.66
CA LYS A 416 -18.82 -16.09 -0.21
C LYS A 416 -19.60 -17.22 -0.90
N PRO A 417 -19.23 -17.56 -2.15
CA PRO A 417 -18.31 -16.82 -3.02
C PRO A 417 -18.98 -15.56 -3.58
N ARG A 418 -18.21 -14.47 -3.76
CA ARG A 418 -18.69 -13.24 -4.39
C ARG A 418 -18.93 -13.47 -5.88
N LYS A 419 -20.14 -13.92 -6.23
CA LYS A 419 -20.54 -14.38 -7.58
C LYS A 419 -19.99 -13.46 -8.68
N MET A 420 -20.19 -12.14 -8.55
CA MET A 420 -19.71 -11.15 -9.53
C MET A 420 -18.18 -11.14 -9.69
N ARG A 421 -17.42 -11.18 -8.58
CA ARG A 421 -15.96 -11.19 -8.62
C ARG A 421 -15.43 -12.47 -9.26
N THR A 422 -16.01 -13.61 -8.93
CA THR A 422 -15.63 -14.91 -9.49
C THR A 422 -15.88 -14.96 -11.00
N TRP A 423 -17.03 -14.43 -11.46
CA TRP A 423 -17.33 -14.26 -12.89
C TRP A 423 -16.31 -13.37 -13.60
N LEU A 424 -15.98 -12.20 -13.03
CA LEU A 424 -15.00 -11.28 -13.62
C LEU A 424 -13.62 -11.92 -13.75
N ILE A 425 -13.14 -12.61 -12.71
CA ILE A 425 -11.84 -13.28 -12.73
C ILE A 425 -11.82 -14.41 -13.77
N GLY A 426 -12.82 -15.28 -13.77
CA GLY A 426 -12.86 -16.42 -14.69
C GLY A 426 -13.00 -16.01 -16.15
N LEU A 427 -13.86 -15.02 -16.46
CA LEU A 427 -13.96 -14.45 -17.80
C LEU A 427 -12.67 -13.74 -18.22
N GLY A 428 -12.01 -13.04 -17.28
CA GLY A 428 -10.71 -12.41 -17.52
C GLY A 428 -9.63 -13.43 -17.91
N VAL A 429 -9.53 -14.53 -17.17
CA VAL A 429 -8.61 -15.64 -17.49
C VAL A 429 -8.96 -16.28 -18.83
N GLY A 430 -10.25 -16.52 -19.10
CA GLY A 430 -10.72 -17.06 -20.37
C GLY A 430 -10.39 -16.16 -21.57
N LEU A 431 -10.49 -14.84 -21.41
CA LEU A 431 -10.14 -13.87 -22.43
C LEU A 431 -8.64 -13.87 -22.73
N VAL A 432 -7.80 -13.83 -21.70
CA VAL A 432 -6.33 -13.85 -21.85
C VAL A 432 -5.88 -15.14 -22.54
N PHE A 433 -6.40 -16.28 -22.12
CA PHE A 433 -6.08 -17.56 -22.73
C PHE A 433 -6.58 -17.66 -24.17
N GLY A 434 -7.80 -17.19 -24.44
CA GLY A 434 -8.37 -17.15 -25.80
C GLY A 434 -7.57 -16.25 -26.75
N LEU A 435 -7.11 -15.09 -26.27
CA LEU A 435 -6.22 -14.20 -27.02
C LEU A 435 -4.88 -14.89 -27.30
N ALA A 436 -4.23 -15.45 -26.27
CA ALA A 436 -2.95 -16.15 -26.42
C ALA A 436 -3.03 -17.28 -27.44
N LEU A 437 -4.10 -18.09 -27.40
CA LEU A 437 -4.31 -19.19 -28.35
C LEU A 437 -4.59 -18.68 -29.77
N ALA A 438 -5.38 -17.61 -29.92
CA ALA A 438 -5.67 -16.99 -31.21
C ALA A 438 -4.41 -16.44 -31.90
N PHE A 439 -3.58 -15.71 -31.16
CA PHE A 439 -2.30 -15.19 -31.66
C PHE A 439 -1.28 -16.31 -31.89
N GLY A 440 -1.22 -17.30 -30.99
CA GLY A 440 -0.33 -18.45 -31.13
C GLY A 440 -0.59 -19.22 -32.42
N ILE A 441 -1.85 -19.58 -32.69
CA ILE A 441 -2.22 -20.27 -33.95
C ILE A 441 -1.92 -19.41 -35.18
N HIS A 442 -2.06 -18.09 -35.09
CA HIS A 442 -1.75 -17.20 -36.21
C HIS A 442 -0.26 -17.12 -36.49
N ALA A 443 0.59 -17.08 -35.45
CA ALA A 443 2.04 -17.01 -35.61
C ALA A 443 2.62 -18.24 -36.35
N PHE A 444 1.92 -19.38 -36.35
CA PHE A 444 2.32 -20.59 -37.07
C PHE A 444 1.78 -20.68 -38.52
N ASP A 445 1.04 -19.69 -39.02
CA ASP A 445 0.50 -19.68 -40.39
C ASP A 445 1.41 -18.89 -41.36
N ASP A 446 2.22 -19.58 -42.17
CA ASP A 446 3.21 -19.00 -43.13
C ASP A 446 2.66 -18.95 -44.58
N THR A 447 1.34 -18.79 -44.76
CA THR A 447 0.69 -18.72 -46.09
C THR A 447 0.68 -17.31 -46.70
N LEU A 448 0.74 -17.20 -48.03
CA LEU A 448 0.63 -15.92 -48.75
C LEU A 448 -0.81 -15.39 -48.75
N ARG A 449 -1.04 -14.19 -48.22
CA ARG A 449 -2.40 -13.62 -48.10
C ARG A 449 -2.63 -12.32 -48.87
N THR A 450 -1.58 -11.62 -49.26
CA THR A 450 -1.68 -10.34 -49.98
C THR A 450 -0.72 -10.30 -51.18
N VAL A 451 -0.99 -9.36 -52.08
CA VAL A 451 -0.12 -9.07 -53.23
C VAL A 451 1.26 -8.63 -52.75
N ASP A 452 1.33 -7.67 -51.84
CA ASP A 452 2.59 -7.16 -51.27
C ASP A 452 3.43 -8.26 -50.62
N GLN A 453 2.78 -9.21 -49.93
CA GLN A 453 3.48 -10.36 -49.32
C GLN A 453 4.06 -11.30 -50.37
N ALA A 454 3.39 -11.47 -51.51
CA ALA A 454 3.87 -12.32 -52.60
C ALA A 454 5.08 -11.66 -53.31
N GLU A 455 4.97 -10.36 -53.63
CA GLU A 455 6.05 -9.61 -54.26
C GLU A 455 7.28 -9.50 -53.35
N ALA A 456 7.08 -9.15 -52.07
CA ALA A 456 8.18 -9.04 -51.11
C ALA A 456 8.85 -10.40 -50.81
N ALA A 457 8.14 -11.51 -50.97
CA ALA A 457 8.70 -12.82 -50.73
C ALA A 457 9.65 -13.28 -51.85
N THR A 458 9.31 -12.99 -53.11
CA THR A 458 10.01 -13.55 -54.27
C THR A 458 10.74 -12.53 -55.13
N ASP A 459 10.55 -11.23 -54.90
CA ASP A 459 11.07 -10.14 -55.74
C ASP A 459 10.57 -10.22 -57.20
N VAL A 460 9.38 -10.80 -57.40
CA VAL A 460 8.72 -10.97 -58.70
C VAL A 460 7.37 -10.25 -58.65
N PRO A 461 7.02 -9.44 -59.68
CA PRO A 461 5.77 -8.69 -59.69
C PRO A 461 4.54 -9.60 -59.78
N VAL A 462 3.44 -9.22 -59.11
CA VAL A 462 2.15 -9.89 -59.27
C VAL A 462 1.42 -9.29 -60.47
N ILE A 463 1.49 -9.99 -61.60
CA ILE A 463 0.92 -9.55 -62.89
C ILE A 463 -0.61 -9.66 -62.96
N ALA A 464 -1.20 -10.49 -62.09
CA ALA A 464 -2.65 -10.57 -61.93
C ALA A 464 -3.06 -11.14 -60.56
N ALA A 465 -4.14 -10.59 -60.00
CA ALA A 465 -4.77 -11.10 -58.79
C ALA A 465 -6.21 -11.55 -59.08
N LEU A 466 -6.46 -12.86 -59.08
CA LEU A 466 -7.75 -13.42 -59.47
C LEU A 466 -8.65 -13.59 -58.23
N PRO A 467 -9.83 -12.95 -58.17
CA PRO A 467 -10.70 -13.05 -57.01
C PRO A 467 -11.35 -14.44 -56.91
N GLN A 468 -11.61 -14.88 -55.68
CA GLN A 468 -12.35 -16.10 -55.41
C GLN A 468 -13.83 -15.90 -55.75
N SER A 469 -14.39 -16.72 -56.65
CA SER A 469 -15.83 -16.76 -56.91
C SER A 469 -16.46 -17.98 -56.24
N SER A 470 -17.53 -17.74 -55.48
CA SER A 470 -18.35 -18.80 -54.87
C SER A 470 -19.28 -19.51 -55.87
N LYS A 471 -19.41 -18.99 -57.10
CA LYS A 471 -20.34 -19.48 -58.12
C LYS A 471 -19.82 -20.66 -58.96
N PHE A 472 -18.54 -21.01 -58.85
CA PHE A 472 -17.91 -22.00 -59.72
C PHE A 472 -17.45 -23.24 -58.96
N LYS A 473 -18.37 -24.21 -58.77
CA LYS A 473 -18.11 -25.49 -58.07
C LYS A 473 -17.83 -26.68 -59.02
N SER A 474 -17.91 -26.49 -60.33
CA SER A 474 -17.80 -27.55 -61.35
C SER A 474 -16.72 -27.23 -62.39
N PRO A 475 -15.99 -28.24 -62.92
CA PRO A 475 -14.94 -28.07 -63.94
C PRO A 475 -15.42 -27.31 -65.19
N ALA A 476 -16.64 -27.57 -65.64
CA ALA A 476 -17.21 -26.87 -66.80
C ALA A 476 -17.50 -25.39 -66.53
N HIS A 477 -17.51 -24.95 -65.26
CA HIS A 477 -17.68 -23.55 -64.87
C HIS A 477 -16.36 -22.79 -64.72
N SER A 478 -15.24 -23.48 -64.96
CA SER A 478 -13.89 -22.93 -64.92
C SER A 478 -13.54 -22.08 -66.14
N LEU A 479 -14.27 -22.15 -67.25
CA LEU A 479 -14.07 -21.30 -68.44
C LEU A 479 -14.86 -19.98 -68.33
N VAL A 480 -14.44 -19.13 -67.41
CA VAL A 480 -15.11 -17.88 -67.05
C VAL A 480 -15.18 -16.91 -68.23
N MET A 481 -14.15 -16.86 -69.06
CA MET A 481 -14.11 -16.00 -70.25
C MET A 481 -15.19 -16.31 -71.30
N VAL A 482 -15.77 -17.52 -71.28
CA VAL A 482 -16.89 -17.91 -72.15
C VAL A 482 -18.23 -17.76 -71.44
N LYS A 483 -18.31 -18.22 -70.18
CA LYS A 483 -19.58 -18.33 -69.45
C LYS A 483 -20.03 -17.04 -68.76
N ASP A 484 -19.09 -16.25 -68.25
CA ASP A 484 -19.38 -14.99 -67.56
C ASP A 484 -18.33 -13.93 -67.92
N PRO A 485 -18.30 -13.47 -69.20
CA PRO A 485 -17.27 -12.56 -69.70
C PRO A 485 -17.28 -11.18 -69.02
N ASN A 486 -18.39 -10.80 -68.40
CA ASN A 486 -18.53 -9.52 -67.69
C ASN A 486 -18.20 -9.64 -66.20
N SER A 487 -17.77 -10.81 -65.73
CA SER A 487 -17.40 -11.01 -64.34
C SER A 487 -16.10 -10.30 -63.96
N PRO A 488 -15.89 -9.99 -62.67
CA PRO A 488 -14.63 -9.42 -62.20
C PRO A 488 -13.42 -10.37 -62.40
N ILE A 489 -13.67 -11.68 -62.44
CA ILE A 489 -12.62 -12.67 -62.78
C ILE A 489 -12.23 -12.57 -64.25
N ALA A 490 -13.20 -12.42 -65.16
CA ALA A 490 -12.92 -12.24 -66.59
C ALA A 490 -12.11 -10.95 -66.84
N GLU A 491 -12.41 -9.87 -66.12
CA GLU A 491 -11.62 -8.64 -66.18
C GLU A 491 -10.18 -8.87 -65.71
N SER A 492 -9.99 -9.66 -64.66
CA SER A 492 -8.65 -10.00 -64.16
C SER A 492 -7.82 -10.78 -65.22
N PHE A 493 -8.46 -11.56 -66.09
CA PHE A 493 -7.81 -12.23 -67.23
C PHE A 493 -7.51 -11.28 -68.41
N ARG A 494 -8.30 -10.22 -68.59
CA ARG A 494 -7.98 -9.14 -69.56
C ARG A 494 -6.78 -8.31 -69.08
N ILE A 495 -6.71 -8.04 -67.77
CA ILE A 495 -5.56 -7.40 -67.13
C ILE A 495 -4.33 -8.30 -67.30
N LEU A 496 -4.42 -9.59 -66.96
CA LEU A 496 -3.31 -10.54 -67.16
C LEU A 496 -2.82 -10.55 -68.62
N ARG A 497 -3.75 -10.58 -69.58
CA ARG A 497 -3.42 -10.49 -71.01
C ARG A 497 -2.66 -9.21 -71.33
N SER A 498 -3.19 -8.07 -70.92
CA SER A 498 -2.58 -6.76 -71.19
C SER A 498 -1.20 -6.62 -70.51
N SER A 499 -1.04 -7.13 -69.29
CA SER A 499 0.23 -7.13 -68.56
C SER A 499 1.31 -7.92 -69.29
N LEU A 500 0.96 -9.09 -69.84
CA LEU A 500 1.89 -9.88 -70.63
C LEU A 500 2.18 -9.23 -71.98
N GLU A 501 1.17 -8.65 -72.64
CA GLU A 501 1.32 -7.92 -73.91
C GLU A 501 2.27 -6.72 -73.83
N LEU A 502 2.27 -6.00 -72.71
CA LEU A 502 3.21 -4.91 -72.48
C LEU A 502 4.67 -5.37 -72.36
N MET A 503 4.91 -6.66 -72.12
CA MET A 503 6.25 -7.25 -72.07
C MET A 503 6.69 -7.81 -73.43
N GLU A 504 5.85 -7.74 -74.47
CA GLU A 504 6.09 -8.35 -75.80
C GLU A 504 6.83 -7.39 -76.75
N ASP A 505 8.04 -7.76 -77.16
CA ASP A 505 8.70 -7.16 -78.33
C ASP A 505 8.16 -7.79 -79.63
N HIS A 506 6.99 -7.35 -80.11
CA HIS A 506 6.34 -7.51 -81.45
C HIS A 506 6.55 -8.75 -82.35
N ASP A 507 7.26 -9.80 -81.91
CA ASP A 507 7.53 -11.03 -82.64
C ASP A 507 6.33 -11.96 -82.61
N LYS A 508 6.16 -12.73 -83.70
CA LYS A 508 5.20 -13.83 -83.76
C LYS A 508 5.81 -15.06 -83.08
N ASP A 509 4.96 -15.93 -82.53
CA ASP A 509 5.33 -17.21 -81.88
C ASP A 509 5.74 -17.13 -80.39
N GLU A 510 5.01 -16.36 -79.59
CA GLU A 510 5.32 -16.27 -78.16
C GLU A 510 4.70 -17.41 -77.34
N VAL A 511 5.58 -18.20 -76.72
CA VAL A 511 5.20 -19.30 -75.82
C VAL A 511 5.09 -18.78 -74.38
N VAL A 512 3.92 -18.92 -73.77
CA VAL A 512 3.61 -18.55 -72.37
C VAL A 512 3.35 -19.81 -71.56
N LEU A 513 4.16 -20.03 -70.53
CA LEU A 513 4.07 -21.18 -69.66
C LEU A 513 3.39 -20.83 -68.34
N PHE A 514 2.42 -21.64 -67.93
CA PHE A 514 1.76 -21.54 -66.63
C PHE A 514 2.15 -22.74 -65.78
N THR A 515 2.67 -22.46 -64.58
CA THR A 515 3.04 -23.48 -63.61
C THR A 515 2.71 -23.02 -62.19
N SER A 516 2.88 -23.88 -61.21
CA SER A 516 2.54 -23.60 -59.81
C SER A 516 3.54 -24.24 -58.86
N SER A 517 3.56 -23.80 -57.60
CA SER A 517 4.48 -24.33 -56.59
C SER A 517 4.02 -25.70 -56.09
N ILE A 518 2.72 -25.86 -55.86
CA ILE A 518 2.08 -27.07 -55.35
C ILE A 518 0.84 -27.44 -56.19
N PRO A 519 0.34 -28.68 -56.12
CA PRO A 519 -0.90 -29.05 -56.81
C PRO A 519 -2.12 -28.22 -56.37
N SER A 520 -3.10 -28.08 -57.28
CA SER A 520 -4.40 -27.46 -57.02
C SER A 520 -4.38 -25.94 -56.69
N GLU A 521 -3.44 -25.20 -57.29
CA GLU A 521 -3.37 -23.73 -57.23
C GLU A 521 -4.15 -23.02 -58.35
N GLY A 522 -4.59 -23.77 -59.37
CA GLY A 522 -5.39 -23.26 -60.48
C GLY A 522 -4.60 -22.89 -61.73
N LYS A 523 -3.43 -23.50 -61.97
CA LYS A 523 -2.64 -23.41 -63.20
C LYS A 523 -3.48 -23.60 -64.48
N SER A 524 -4.18 -24.73 -64.59
CA SER A 524 -5.07 -25.08 -65.72
C SER A 524 -6.24 -24.13 -65.90
N PHE A 525 -6.74 -23.57 -64.79
CA PHE A 525 -7.76 -22.53 -64.82
C PHE A 525 -7.20 -21.23 -65.39
N CYS A 526 -5.98 -20.85 -64.99
CA CYS A 526 -5.33 -19.63 -65.46
C CYS A 526 -4.93 -19.72 -66.94
N SER A 527 -4.29 -20.81 -67.34
CA SER A 527 -3.84 -21.04 -68.72
C SER A 527 -5.01 -21.10 -69.70
N ALA A 528 -6.09 -21.82 -69.39
CA ALA A 528 -7.25 -21.93 -70.26
C ALA A 528 -7.97 -20.59 -70.46
N ASN A 529 -8.21 -19.83 -69.39
CA ASN A 529 -8.88 -18.52 -69.50
C ASN A 529 -7.99 -17.47 -70.14
N TYR A 530 -6.67 -17.50 -69.90
CA TYR A 530 -5.72 -16.65 -70.62
C TYR A 530 -5.72 -16.96 -72.12
N ALA A 531 -5.70 -18.24 -72.51
CA ALA A 531 -5.75 -18.65 -73.91
C ALA A 531 -7.03 -18.16 -74.62
N ILE A 532 -8.19 -18.26 -73.95
CA ILE A 532 -9.46 -17.71 -74.45
C ILE A 532 -9.39 -16.17 -74.53
N SER A 533 -8.81 -15.50 -73.54
CA SER A 533 -8.63 -14.03 -73.53
C SER A 533 -7.80 -13.54 -74.72
N SER A 534 -6.74 -14.28 -75.08
CA SER A 534 -5.89 -14.00 -76.23
C SER A 534 -6.59 -14.31 -77.56
N ALA A 535 -7.31 -15.43 -77.66
CA ALA A 535 -8.08 -15.78 -78.85
C ALA A 535 -9.20 -14.77 -79.16
N ASN A 536 -9.88 -14.26 -78.12
CA ASN A 536 -10.89 -13.21 -78.25
C ASN A 536 -10.33 -11.85 -78.73
N LEU A 537 -9.00 -11.64 -78.65
CA LEU A 537 -8.34 -10.47 -79.24
C LEU A 537 -8.02 -10.66 -80.74
N GLY A 538 -8.32 -11.85 -81.30
CA GLY A 538 -8.04 -12.19 -82.69
C GLY A 538 -6.68 -12.87 -82.92
N LYS A 539 -5.89 -13.13 -81.86
CA LYS A 539 -4.63 -13.89 -81.97
C LYS A 539 -4.94 -15.37 -82.21
N ARG A 540 -4.33 -15.99 -83.23
CA ARG A 540 -4.38 -17.45 -83.42
C ARG A 540 -3.64 -18.12 -82.26
N THR A 541 -4.39 -18.66 -81.32
CA THR A 541 -3.87 -19.12 -80.02
C THR A 541 -3.95 -20.64 -79.92
N LEU A 542 -2.84 -21.29 -79.57
CA LEU A 542 -2.77 -22.71 -79.27
C LEU A 542 -2.63 -22.93 -77.76
N LEU A 543 -3.56 -23.64 -77.13
CA LEU A 543 -3.45 -24.12 -75.76
C LEU A 543 -2.98 -25.58 -75.77
N ILE A 544 -1.87 -25.85 -75.06
CA ILE A 544 -1.27 -27.18 -74.96
C ILE A 544 -1.37 -27.65 -73.51
N ASP A 545 -1.96 -28.82 -73.30
CA ASP A 545 -1.92 -29.53 -72.01
C ASP A 545 -0.61 -30.32 -71.93
N ALA A 546 0.39 -29.73 -71.29
CA ALA A 546 1.69 -30.35 -71.07
C ALA A 546 1.83 -30.96 -69.66
N ASP A 547 0.75 -30.99 -68.86
CA ASP A 547 0.69 -31.81 -67.63
C ASP A 547 0.30 -33.25 -67.99
N LEU A 548 1.27 -33.99 -68.54
CA LEU A 548 1.09 -35.39 -68.95
C LEU A 548 0.80 -36.34 -67.77
N ARG A 549 0.90 -35.87 -66.52
CA ARG A 549 0.62 -36.65 -65.31
C ARG A 549 -0.81 -36.50 -64.82
N ARG A 550 -1.33 -35.27 -64.84
CA ARG A 550 -2.70 -34.95 -64.41
C ARG A 550 -3.34 -33.96 -65.40
N PRO A 551 -3.65 -34.41 -66.62
CA PRO A 551 -4.18 -33.56 -67.67
C PRO A 551 -5.57 -33.05 -67.31
N MET A 552 -5.77 -31.74 -67.44
CA MET A 552 -7.02 -31.07 -67.05
C MET A 552 -7.74 -30.43 -68.23
N VAL A 553 -7.06 -30.16 -69.35
CA VAL A 553 -7.64 -29.45 -70.49
C VAL A 553 -8.73 -30.30 -71.15
N ASN A 554 -8.56 -31.62 -71.19
CA ASN A 554 -9.61 -32.55 -71.67
C ASN A 554 -10.89 -32.48 -70.84
N GLU A 555 -10.76 -32.34 -69.52
CA GLU A 555 -11.91 -32.16 -68.63
C GLU A 555 -12.60 -30.82 -68.87
N LEU A 556 -11.82 -29.75 -69.08
CA LEU A 556 -12.32 -28.39 -69.28
C LEU A 556 -13.05 -28.19 -70.61
N PHE A 557 -12.51 -28.72 -71.73
CA PHE A 557 -13.02 -28.44 -73.08
C PHE A 557 -13.79 -29.61 -73.71
N PHE A 558 -13.44 -30.86 -73.39
CA PHE A 558 -14.00 -32.06 -74.04
C PHE A 558 -14.82 -32.96 -73.11
N LYS A 559 -15.15 -32.46 -71.90
CA LYS A 559 -15.91 -33.22 -70.87
C LYS A 559 -15.25 -34.57 -70.53
N GLY A 560 -13.91 -34.62 -70.53
CA GLY A 560 -13.13 -35.79 -70.14
C GLY A 560 -12.98 -36.87 -71.21
N ARG A 561 -13.41 -36.62 -72.46
CA ARG A 561 -13.12 -37.54 -73.57
C ARG A 561 -11.62 -37.43 -73.91
N VAL A 562 -10.91 -38.55 -73.82
CA VAL A 562 -9.50 -38.64 -74.19
C VAL A 562 -9.39 -38.53 -75.71
N SER A 563 -8.57 -37.60 -76.19
CA SER A 563 -8.20 -37.47 -77.59
C SER A 563 -6.68 -37.59 -77.75
N VAL A 564 -6.23 -37.86 -78.97
CA VAL A 564 -4.82 -37.80 -79.33
C VAL A 564 -4.25 -36.40 -79.01
N GLY A 565 -3.00 -36.33 -78.57
CA GLY A 565 -2.43 -35.08 -78.07
C GLY A 565 -0.90 -35.03 -78.03
N LEU A 566 -0.34 -34.17 -77.19
CA LEU A 566 1.09 -33.88 -77.11
C LEU A 566 1.95 -35.14 -76.97
N ALA A 567 1.57 -36.06 -76.08
CA ALA A 567 2.32 -37.31 -75.89
C ALA A 567 2.35 -38.17 -77.16
N ASP A 568 1.28 -38.20 -77.94
CA ASP A 568 1.18 -38.99 -79.17
C ASP A 568 1.95 -38.34 -80.33
N VAL A 569 1.95 -37.00 -80.39
CA VAL A 569 2.75 -36.21 -81.36
C VAL A 569 4.25 -36.38 -81.09
N LEU A 570 4.69 -36.25 -79.84
CA LEU A 570 6.10 -36.41 -79.46
C LEU A 570 6.62 -37.85 -79.66
N GLN A 571 5.72 -38.85 -79.63
CA GLN A 571 6.03 -40.24 -79.97
C GLN A 571 5.98 -40.53 -81.48
N GLY A 572 5.60 -39.56 -82.31
CA GLY A 572 5.46 -39.71 -83.76
C GLY A 572 4.30 -40.61 -84.20
N LYS A 573 3.31 -40.85 -83.33
CA LYS A 573 2.15 -41.70 -83.65
C LYS A 573 1.12 -41.00 -84.53
N VAL A 574 1.02 -39.69 -84.39
CA VAL A 574 0.11 -38.80 -85.12
C VAL A 574 0.84 -37.51 -85.47
N THR A 575 0.42 -36.86 -86.56
CA THR A 575 0.93 -35.53 -86.92
C THR A 575 0.32 -34.44 -86.03
N LEU A 576 0.96 -33.27 -85.96
CA LEU A 576 0.43 -32.12 -85.21
C LEU A 576 -0.96 -31.74 -85.72
N GLU A 577 -1.15 -31.69 -87.03
CA GLU A 577 -2.41 -31.30 -87.67
C GLU A 577 -3.56 -32.25 -87.33
N GLU A 578 -3.29 -33.55 -87.17
CA GLU A 578 -4.27 -34.56 -86.75
C GLU A 578 -4.62 -34.48 -85.25
N ALA A 579 -3.69 -34.01 -84.42
CA ALA A 579 -3.87 -33.88 -82.98
C ALA A 579 -4.46 -32.52 -82.55
N LEU A 580 -4.55 -31.55 -83.47
CA LEU A 580 -5.12 -30.24 -83.19
C LEU A 580 -6.64 -30.26 -83.20
N HIS A 581 -7.24 -29.82 -82.09
CA HIS A 581 -8.69 -29.67 -81.97
C HIS A 581 -9.09 -28.20 -82.01
N VAL A 582 -10.07 -27.86 -82.85
CA VAL A 582 -10.67 -26.53 -82.88
C VAL A 582 -11.67 -26.40 -81.73
N SER A 583 -11.51 -25.37 -80.90
CA SER A 583 -12.44 -25.08 -79.81
C SER A 583 -13.73 -24.42 -80.34
N ASN A 584 -14.77 -24.35 -79.51
CA ASN A 584 -15.96 -23.52 -79.79
C ASN A 584 -15.66 -22.01 -79.74
N THR A 585 -14.48 -21.62 -79.25
CA THR A 585 -13.98 -20.24 -79.27
C THR A 585 -13.22 -19.99 -80.57
N GLU A 586 -13.59 -18.95 -81.31
CA GLU A 586 -12.90 -18.54 -82.53
C GLU A 586 -11.40 -18.27 -82.25
N ASN A 587 -10.53 -18.61 -83.20
CA ASN A 587 -9.07 -18.48 -83.11
C ASN A 587 -8.38 -19.29 -81.99
N LEU A 588 -9.09 -20.16 -81.26
CA LEU A 588 -8.51 -21.04 -80.24
C LEU A 588 -8.38 -22.48 -80.72
N PHE A 589 -7.15 -22.98 -80.70
CA PHE A 589 -6.77 -24.35 -81.00
C PHE A 589 -6.29 -25.03 -79.71
N ILE A 590 -6.56 -26.32 -79.57
CA ILE A 590 -6.26 -27.09 -78.37
C ILE A 590 -5.48 -28.34 -78.77
N LEU A 591 -4.35 -28.54 -78.12
CA LEU A 591 -3.61 -29.80 -78.11
C LEU A 591 -3.73 -30.41 -76.71
N SER A 592 -4.43 -31.54 -76.60
CA SER A 592 -4.57 -32.24 -75.32
C SER A 592 -3.24 -32.89 -74.91
N ALA A 593 -3.17 -33.48 -73.71
CA ALA A 593 -1.99 -34.21 -73.26
C ALA A 593 -1.76 -35.50 -74.07
N GLY A 594 -2.83 -36.06 -74.64
CA GLY A 594 -2.80 -37.34 -75.36
C GLY A 594 -2.98 -38.56 -74.45
N THR A 595 -2.61 -39.72 -74.98
CA THR A 595 -2.70 -41.01 -74.28
C THR A 595 -1.80 -41.03 -73.03
N GLU A 596 -2.27 -41.62 -71.93
CA GLU A 596 -1.49 -41.76 -70.69
C GLU A 596 -0.19 -42.54 -70.92
N ILE A 597 0.92 -41.99 -70.44
CA ILE A 597 2.27 -42.55 -70.60
C ILE A 597 2.93 -42.85 -69.26
N ARG A 598 3.77 -43.88 -69.23
CA ARG A 598 4.48 -44.32 -68.01
C ARG A 598 5.60 -43.36 -67.58
N ASN A 599 6.34 -42.79 -68.54
CA ASN A 599 7.51 -41.93 -68.27
C ASN A 599 7.39 -40.54 -68.95
N PRO A 600 6.57 -39.61 -68.41
CA PRO A 600 6.44 -38.25 -68.93
C PRO A 600 7.75 -37.45 -69.02
N ALA A 601 8.60 -37.56 -68.00
CA ALA A 601 9.84 -36.80 -67.90
C ALA A 601 10.79 -37.06 -69.07
N GLU A 602 10.94 -38.34 -69.46
CA GLU A 602 11.84 -38.76 -70.54
C GLU A 602 11.36 -38.25 -71.90
N LEU A 603 10.05 -38.28 -72.13
CA LEU A 603 9.46 -37.79 -73.37
C LEU A 603 9.64 -36.27 -73.51
N LEU A 604 9.45 -35.52 -72.42
CA LEU A 604 9.63 -34.07 -72.39
C LEU A 604 11.11 -33.64 -72.41
N ALA A 605 12.03 -34.50 -71.98
CA ALA A 605 13.47 -34.25 -72.11
C ALA A 605 14.04 -34.64 -73.49
N SER A 606 13.23 -35.22 -74.38
CA SER A 606 13.69 -35.72 -75.67
C SER A 606 13.89 -34.60 -76.71
N PRO A 607 14.73 -34.81 -77.75
CA PRO A 607 14.88 -33.87 -78.86
C PRO A 607 13.58 -33.58 -79.61
N ALA A 608 12.62 -34.52 -79.58
CA ALA A 608 11.31 -34.35 -80.21
C ALA A 608 10.54 -33.14 -79.67
N LEU A 609 10.79 -32.72 -78.42
CA LEU A 609 10.17 -31.52 -77.85
C LEU A 609 10.67 -30.25 -78.57
N ALA A 610 11.96 -30.18 -78.91
CA ALA A 610 12.52 -29.04 -79.64
C ALA A 610 11.96 -28.98 -81.07
N GLU A 611 11.93 -30.12 -81.76
CA GLU A 611 11.33 -30.25 -83.10
C GLU A 611 9.84 -29.87 -83.10
N PHE A 612 9.12 -30.27 -82.04
CA PHE A 612 7.73 -29.89 -81.83
C PHE A 612 7.57 -28.37 -81.73
N PHE A 613 8.33 -27.68 -80.89
CA PHE A 613 8.25 -26.22 -80.78
C PHE A 613 8.68 -25.51 -82.07
N ASP A 614 9.68 -26.03 -82.78
CA ASP A 614 10.06 -25.52 -84.10
C ASP A 614 8.92 -25.66 -85.12
N SER A 615 8.15 -26.74 -85.06
CA SER A 615 6.98 -26.95 -85.94
C SER A 615 5.83 -25.98 -85.70
N LEU A 616 5.79 -25.31 -84.53
CA LEU A 616 4.78 -24.32 -84.18
C LEU A 616 5.11 -22.92 -84.70
N LYS A 617 6.36 -22.64 -85.06
CA LYS A 617 6.82 -21.34 -85.53
C LYS A 617 6.09 -20.92 -86.82
N GLY A 618 5.59 -19.70 -86.86
CA GLY A 618 4.80 -19.12 -87.94
C GLY A 618 3.35 -19.64 -88.03
N LYS A 619 2.96 -20.64 -87.23
CA LYS A 619 1.60 -21.23 -87.27
C LYS A 619 0.65 -20.58 -86.27
N PHE A 620 1.12 -20.05 -85.15
CA PHE A 620 0.28 -19.48 -84.09
C PHE A 620 0.89 -18.19 -83.54
N ASP A 621 0.07 -17.16 -83.36
CA ASP A 621 0.53 -15.89 -82.77
C ASP A 621 0.84 -16.06 -81.27
N ARG A 622 0.16 -17.01 -80.60
CA ARG A 622 0.31 -17.30 -79.17
C ARG A 622 0.30 -18.80 -78.92
N VAL A 623 1.26 -19.31 -78.16
CA VAL A 623 1.24 -20.68 -77.62
C VAL A 623 1.16 -20.60 -76.10
N VAL A 624 0.21 -21.32 -75.49
CA VAL A 624 -0.02 -21.33 -74.04
C VAL A 624 0.19 -22.76 -73.54
N LEU A 625 1.08 -22.94 -72.56
CA LEU A 625 1.37 -24.24 -71.97
C LEU A 625 0.77 -24.34 -70.56
N ASP A 626 -0.10 -25.33 -70.35
CA ASP A 626 -0.49 -25.78 -69.01
C ASP A 626 0.46 -26.89 -68.56
N THR A 627 1.19 -26.70 -67.46
CA THR A 627 2.28 -27.61 -67.04
C THR A 627 2.11 -28.11 -65.62
N ALA A 628 2.83 -29.16 -65.23
CA ALA A 628 2.81 -29.69 -63.87
C ALA A 628 3.40 -28.70 -62.83
N PRO A 629 3.05 -28.83 -61.52
CA PRO A 629 3.65 -28.01 -60.46
C PRO A 629 5.15 -28.29 -60.28
N ILE A 630 5.94 -27.24 -60.05
CA ILE A 630 7.41 -27.29 -60.01
C ILE A 630 7.96 -28.12 -58.85
N HIS A 631 7.37 -28.05 -57.65
CA HIS A 631 7.86 -28.86 -56.53
C HIS A 631 7.52 -30.35 -56.65
N ALA A 632 6.54 -30.69 -57.49
CA ALA A 632 6.12 -32.06 -57.66
C ALA A 632 7.02 -32.80 -58.68
N VAL A 633 7.57 -32.10 -59.69
CA VAL A 633 8.27 -32.75 -60.81
C VAL A 633 9.22 -31.82 -61.59
N SER A 634 10.31 -32.40 -62.13
CA SER A 634 11.25 -31.75 -63.07
C SER A 634 10.72 -31.56 -64.49
N ASP A 635 9.60 -32.20 -64.85
CA ASP A 635 9.00 -32.22 -66.20
C ASP A 635 8.83 -30.81 -66.80
N THR A 636 8.34 -29.86 -65.99
CA THR A 636 8.10 -28.47 -66.41
C THR A 636 9.38 -27.72 -66.74
N LEU A 637 10.50 -28.04 -66.06
CA LEU A 637 11.76 -27.30 -66.24
C LEU A 637 12.35 -27.49 -67.64
N HIS A 638 12.10 -28.64 -68.30
CA HIS A 638 12.57 -28.90 -69.67
C HIS A 638 11.90 -28.01 -70.72
N MET A 639 10.70 -27.48 -70.42
CA MET A 639 9.94 -26.63 -71.33
C MET A 639 10.29 -25.14 -71.18
N VAL A 640 10.87 -24.75 -70.04
CA VAL A 640 11.12 -23.33 -69.67
C VAL A 640 12.01 -22.63 -70.70
N SER A 641 13.01 -23.32 -71.26
CA SER A 641 13.94 -22.77 -72.27
C SER A 641 13.26 -22.38 -73.59
N PHE A 642 12.13 -23.02 -73.92
CA PHE A 642 11.34 -22.72 -75.12
C PHE A 642 10.30 -21.61 -74.89
N CYS A 643 10.15 -21.15 -73.64
CA CYS A 643 9.11 -20.21 -73.26
C CYS A 643 9.63 -18.78 -73.20
N LYS A 644 8.86 -17.81 -73.72
CA LYS A 644 9.17 -16.37 -73.57
C LYS A 644 8.68 -15.81 -72.23
N PHE A 645 7.54 -16.27 -71.75
CA PHE A 645 7.00 -15.86 -70.45
C PHE A 645 6.70 -17.05 -69.56
N VAL A 646 7.04 -16.94 -68.28
CA VAL A 646 6.76 -17.97 -67.27
C VAL A 646 5.92 -17.36 -66.16
N CYS A 647 4.66 -17.80 -66.06
CA CYS A 647 3.70 -17.35 -65.06
C CYS A 647 3.65 -18.34 -63.91
N LEU A 648 3.96 -17.89 -62.69
CA LEU A 648 3.88 -18.69 -61.48
C LEU A 648 2.54 -18.46 -60.77
N VAL A 649 1.68 -19.47 -60.74
CA VAL A 649 0.38 -19.40 -60.08
C VAL A 649 0.51 -19.82 -58.62
N ALA A 650 0.09 -18.94 -57.69
CA ALA A 650 0.06 -19.19 -56.26
C ALA A 650 -1.36 -19.00 -55.71
N ARG A 651 -1.80 -19.88 -54.80
CA ARG A 651 -3.13 -19.78 -54.19
C ARG A 651 -3.12 -18.97 -52.89
N CYS A 652 -3.94 -17.91 -52.85
CA CYS A 652 -4.09 -17.07 -51.67
C CYS A 652 -4.59 -17.87 -50.45
N SER A 653 -4.01 -17.57 -49.28
CA SER A 653 -4.30 -18.14 -47.96
C SER A 653 -4.16 -19.67 -47.87
N LYS A 654 -3.47 -20.30 -48.84
CA LYS A 654 -3.25 -21.75 -48.85
C LYS A 654 -1.82 -22.11 -49.19
N THR A 655 -1.18 -21.38 -50.09
CA THR A 655 0.19 -21.69 -50.50
C THR A 655 1.20 -21.13 -49.49
N PRO A 656 2.06 -21.97 -48.91
CA PRO A 656 3.12 -21.50 -48.02
C PRO A 656 4.09 -20.58 -48.77
N ARG A 657 4.49 -19.46 -48.15
CA ARG A 657 5.42 -18.50 -48.72
C ARG A 657 6.72 -19.16 -49.19
N LYS A 658 7.28 -20.05 -48.37
CA LYS A 658 8.50 -20.81 -48.68
C LYS A 658 8.38 -21.67 -49.94
N ALA A 659 7.20 -22.20 -50.25
CA ALA A 659 6.98 -22.99 -51.45
C ALA A 659 7.05 -22.12 -52.72
N VAL A 660 6.49 -20.91 -52.67
CA VAL A 660 6.53 -19.97 -53.80
C VAL A 660 7.94 -19.46 -54.05
N ILE A 661 8.67 -19.10 -52.97
CA ILE A 661 10.09 -18.71 -53.05
C ILE A 661 10.92 -19.78 -53.74
N ARG A 662 10.78 -21.03 -53.29
CA ARG A 662 11.55 -22.15 -53.85
C ARG A 662 11.14 -22.43 -55.30
N ALA A 663 9.88 -22.27 -55.67
CA ALA A 663 9.43 -22.48 -57.04
C ALA A 663 10.00 -21.42 -57.99
N ALA A 664 10.05 -20.15 -57.56
CA ALA A 664 10.70 -19.07 -58.30
C ALA A 664 12.21 -19.34 -58.49
N GLN A 665 12.90 -19.79 -57.43
CA GLN A 665 14.32 -20.17 -57.48
C GLN A 665 14.60 -21.30 -58.47
N MET A 666 13.77 -22.36 -58.48
CA MET A 666 13.93 -23.48 -59.41
C MET A 666 13.76 -23.07 -60.89
N LEU A 667 12.89 -22.10 -61.17
CA LEU A 667 12.73 -21.54 -62.52
C LEU A 667 13.96 -20.73 -62.94
N GLU A 668 14.47 -19.91 -62.03
CA GLU A 668 15.69 -19.12 -62.24
C GLU A 668 16.91 -20.03 -62.49
N GLU A 669 17.06 -21.11 -61.71
CA GLU A 669 18.08 -22.15 -61.89
C GLU A 669 17.96 -22.88 -63.24
N ALA A 670 16.74 -23.08 -63.74
CA ALA A 670 16.48 -23.65 -65.06
C ALA A 670 16.71 -22.66 -66.22
N GLY A 671 17.18 -21.44 -65.92
CA GLY A 671 17.62 -20.46 -66.89
C GLY A 671 16.61 -19.34 -67.17
N LYS A 672 15.47 -19.29 -66.46
CA LYS A 672 14.48 -18.22 -66.67
C LYS A 672 13.68 -17.90 -65.41
N ALA A 673 13.88 -16.70 -64.87
CA ALA A 673 13.07 -16.19 -63.78
C ALA A 673 11.58 -16.07 -64.18
N PRO A 674 10.64 -16.25 -63.24
CA PRO A 674 9.22 -16.03 -63.52
C PRO A 674 8.97 -14.60 -64.00
N SER A 675 8.22 -14.44 -65.08
CA SER A 675 7.82 -13.14 -65.63
C SER A 675 6.78 -12.44 -64.75
N GLY A 676 6.07 -13.20 -63.92
CA GLY A 676 5.15 -12.66 -62.94
C GLY A 676 4.43 -13.74 -62.14
N ILE A 677 3.90 -13.33 -60.99
CA ILE A 677 3.07 -14.17 -60.12
C ILE A 677 1.59 -13.89 -60.41
N ILE A 678 0.80 -14.97 -60.47
CA ILE A 678 -0.66 -14.91 -60.52
C ILE A 678 -1.19 -15.36 -59.17
N LEU A 679 -1.71 -14.42 -58.38
CA LEU A 679 -2.29 -14.72 -57.07
C LEU A 679 -3.76 -15.13 -57.25
N ASN A 680 -4.02 -16.43 -57.25
CA ASN A 680 -5.34 -17.00 -57.51
C ASN A 680 -6.17 -17.18 -56.23
N MET A 681 -7.51 -17.16 -56.38
CA MET A 681 -8.50 -17.28 -55.31
C MET A 681 -8.34 -16.24 -54.19
N LEU A 682 -8.03 -15.00 -54.55
CA LEU A 682 -7.97 -13.89 -53.60
C LEU A 682 -9.35 -13.63 -52.99
N PRO A 683 -9.52 -13.70 -51.66
CA PRO A 683 -10.83 -13.49 -51.04
C PRO A 683 -11.39 -12.10 -51.37
N ALA A 684 -12.63 -12.06 -51.88
CA ALA A 684 -13.39 -10.83 -52.08
C ALA A 684 -13.83 -10.27 -50.71
N ARG A 685 -12.90 -9.68 -49.95
CA ARG A 685 -13.18 -9.04 -48.65
C ARG A 685 -12.89 -7.55 -48.73
N ARG A 686 -13.68 -6.77 -47.99
CA ARG A 686 -13.79 -5.30 -47.98
C ARG A 686 -12.46 -4.53 -47.72
N ASN A 687 -11.40 -5.20 -47.24
CA ASN A 687 -10.06 -4.64 -47.00
C ASN A 687 -8.95 -5.20 -47.92
N SER A 688 -9.22 -6.21 -48.76
CA SER A 688 -8.38 -6.51 -49.95
C SER A 688 -8.55 -5.43 -51.03
N GLY A 689 -9.41 -4.46 -50.74
CA GLY A 689 -9.84 -3.39 -51.62
C GLY A 689 -8.73 -2.41 -52.02
N LEU A 690 -7.54 -2.40 -51.40
CA LEU A 690 -6.51 -1.45 -51.82
C LEU A 690 -5.96 -1.77 -53.23
N TYR A 691 -5.75 -3.06 -53.54
CA TYR A 691 -5.31 -3.48 -54.88
C TYR A 691 -6.48 -3.55 -55.87
N TYR A 692 -7.67 -3.99 -55.39
CA TYR A 692 -8.89 -3.98 -56.20
C TYR A 692 -9.28 -2.54 -56.61
N HIS A 693 -9.09 -1.53 -55.74
CA HIS A 693 -9.42 -0.14 -56.09
C HIS A 693 -8.51 0.45 -57.16
N TYR A 694 -7.24 0.05 -57.21
CA TYR A 694 -6.27 0.60 -58.15
C TYR A 694 -6.54 0.17 -59.61
N TYR A 695 -7.15 -1.00 -59.83
CA TYR A 695 -7.48 -1.50 -61.16
C TYR A 695 -8.99 -1.63 -61.46
N SER A 696 -9.88 -1.67 -60.46
CA SER A 696 -11.34 -1.74 -60.65
C SER A 696 -12.06 -0.38 -60.51
N GLY A 697 -11.31 0.72 -60.57
CA GLY A 697 -11.82 2.09 -60.43
C GLY A 697 -12.66 2.56 -61.62
N SER A 698 -13.98 2.35 -61.53
CA SER A 698 -15.01 3.27 -62.04
C SER A 698 -15.24 3.39 -63.56
N TYR A 699 -15.66 2.31 -64.24
CA TYR A 699 -16.54 2.42 -65.42
C TYR A 699 -17.45 1.18 -65.49
N GLY A 700 -18.53 1.16 -64.70
CA GLY A 700 -19.40 -0.02 -64.65
C GLY A 700 -20.61 0.12 -63.73
N LYS A 701 -21.26 1.27 -63.67
CA LYS A 701 -22.67 1.33 -63.25
C LYS A 701 -23.51 1.38 -64.52
N PRO A 702 -24.38 0.40 -64.80
CA PRO A 702 -25.44 0.58 -65.78
C PRO A 702 -26.43 1.59 -65.19
N VAL A 703 -26.47 2.78 -65.77
CA VAL A 703 -27.58 3.72 -65.62
C VAL A 703 -28.74 3.14 -66.43
N TYR A 704 -29.51 2.24 -65.83
CA TYR A 704 -30.86 1.95 -66.30
C TYR A 704 -31.82 2.20 -65.13
N GLY A 705 -32.68 3.19 -65.33
CA GLY A 705 -33.75 3.55 -64.42
C GLY A 705 -34.67 2.37 -64.17
N LYS A 706 -35.14 2.25 -62.92
CA LYS A 706 -36.21 1.33 -62.55
C LYS A 706 -37.45 1.62 -63.42
N PRO A 707 -38.17 0.60 -63.92
CA PRO A 707 -39.53 0.81 -64.38
C PRO A 707 -40.37 1.17 -63.15
N VAL A 708 -41.05 2.31 -63.23
CA VAL A 708 -42.09 2.69 -62.29
C VAL A 708 -43.24 1.71 -62.51
N ALA A 709 -43.69 1.08 -61.43
CA ALA A 709 -44.88 0.27 -61.43
C ALA A 709 -46.11 1.16 -61.71
N SER A 710 -46.91 0.75 -62.68
CA SER A 710 -48.33 1.02 -62.80
C SER A 710 -49.02 -0.27 -63.20
#